data_AF-A0A954YDI8-F1
#
_entry.id   AF-A0A954YDI8-F1
#
_cell.length_a   1.000
_cell.length_b   1.000
_cell.length_c   1.000
_cell.angle_alpha   90.00
_cell.angle_beta   90.00
_cell.angle_gamma   90.00
#
_symmetry.space_group_name_H-M   'P 1'
#
loop_
_entity.id
_entity.type
_entity.pdbx_description
1 polymer ?
#
loop_
_entity_poly.entity_id
_entity_poly.type
_entity_poly.pdbx_seq_one_letter_code
_entity_poly.pdbx_strand_id
1 'polypeptide(L)'
;MYWPLLFWLLLLLPGFALLRAVWRDALTAPGPVVISLSFLATLGLLSPLSIAFYAAGAPLALFSIAIVGLVIGSIVEITRRGWWRDALPGLRSLVAVEAVLLLIELVMSARVGGWIVGDASVHLSRARFLLDHGFNNMDPWVGEGTFFPIYHTNLLHALVAAAAQITRVELLVCWQMLLPVAKLLITCGIFHMTWAILRREWPAWAAALFFVTTQGPVQFLVYPNKLAPFWLIPTLIALVVPLVFERSNRGTVRAIVIGMLVLAQIHMLYALFATLLLGPAILFAMVRGCLRERGEWPAAALLAFALFIPAPFALISRVGNVNIGQTALRDAAGFDNVAVPEADDAPRHDDLSGRFAVSEDDTVVRNFWRGFGGGRGWFHGLRWYLLAVGVVLMLSSPARWRGAVALAPAVIAALVLYVPSICTLAVETLSATWLVGRLAFVFWITFPPIVVGSVFYWLEVSLARWTNVRLPISRFGSAVRLAPRAFGALIIVVAAMGYQQNFVDWGTYAARVGSSAEKRWHEVRYFVMVREWLEERLTPGETVLTPAPVAFQLAPLYDLRFIAPKRGAAGVFDAEKRERRLAALLAPDTDPIRRVSLLQRYGIRHMLAVDEIPDWTRPYGLRAMRHADSLLMLIEFRNPLLR
;
A
#
# COMPACT_ATOMS: atom_id res chain seq x y z
N MET A 1 -19.25 2.54 -16.51
CA MET A 1 -18.75 2.14 -15.18
C MET A 1 -17.46 1.32 -15.22
N TYR A 2 -17.33 0.29 -16.07
CA TYR A 2 -16.17 -0.62 -16.05
C TYR A 2 -14.95 -0.19 -16.90
N TRP A 3 -15.01 0.97 -17.58
CA TRP A 3 -13.86 1.51 -18.32
C TRP A 3 -12.56 1.61 -17.50
N PRO A 4 -12.58 1.97 -16.20
CA PRO A 4 -11.36 2.00 -15.40
C PRO A 4 -10.72 0.62 -15.24
N LEU A 5 -11.50 -0.45 -15.17
CA LEU A 5 -10.96 -1.81 -15.12
C LEU A 5 -10.20 -2.14 -16.42
N LEU A 6 -10.76 -1.76 -17.57
CA LEU A 6 -10.08 -1.92 -18.86
C LEU A 6 -8.78 -1.09 -18.89
N PHE A 7 -8.81 0.15 -18.42
CA PHE A 7 -7.60 0.98 -18.29
C PHE A 7 -6.49 0.25 -17.53
N TRP A 8 -6.79 -0.28 -16.34
CA TRP A 8 -5.80 -0.98 -15.53
C TRP A 8 -5.28 -2.26 -16.20
N LEU A 9 -6.14 -3.02 -16.88
CA LEU A 9 -5.73 -4.22 -17.61
C LEU A 9 -4.87 -3.91 -18.84
N LEU A 10 -5.15 -2.80 -19.54
CA LEU A 10 -4.36 -2.37 -20.70
C LEU A 10 -2.94 -1.95 -20.34
N LEU A 11 -2.69 -1.56 -19.09
CA LEU A 11 -1.33 -1.30 -18.59
C LEU A 11 -0.43 -2.55 -18.58
N LEU A 12 -0.96 -3.76 -18.82
CA LEU A 12 -0.13 -4.95 -19.05
C LEU A 12 0.64 -4.91 -20.37
N LEU A 13 0.07 -4.27 -21.40
CA LEU A 13 0.59 -4.36 -22.77
C LEU A 13 1.97 -3.71 -22.94
N PRO A 14 2.24 -2.49 -22.41
CA PRO A 14 3.55 -1.88 -22.54
C PRO A 14 4.66 -2.71 -21.90
N GLY A 15 4.41 -3.23 -20.71
CA GLY A 15 5.35 -4.08 -20.01
C GLY A 15 5.57 -5.41 -20.70
N PHE A 16 4.52 -6.05 -21.21
CA PHE A 16 4.66 -7.28 -22.00
C PHE A 16 5.50 -7.05 -23.26
N ALA A 17 5.22 -5.97 -24.01
CA ALA A 17 5.99 -5.60 -25.19
C ALA A 17 7.46 -5.34 -24.84
N LEU A 18 7.73 -4.64 -23.73
CA LEU A 18 9.09 -4.40 -23.25
C LEU A 18 9.78 -5.71 -22.87
N LEU A 19 9.16 -6.57 -22.05
CA LEU A 19 9.72 -7.87 -21.67
C LEU A 19 10.04 -8.71 -22.91
N ARG A 20 9.15 -8.76 -23.89
CA ARG A 20 9.39 -9.49 -25.14
C ARG A 20 10.59 -8.94 -25.91
N ALA A 21 10.75 -7.62 -25.92
CA ALA A 21 11.84 -6.95 -26.64
C ALA A 21 13.20 -7.11 -25.95
N VAL A 22 13.26 -7.00 -24.61
CA VAL A 22 14.55 -6.88 -23.87
C VAL A 22 14.86 -8.04 -22.92
N TRP A 23 13.88 -8.87 -22.57
CA TRP A 23 14.04 -9.97 -21.61
C TRP A 23 13.12 -11.16 -21.96
N ARG A 24 13.33 -11.73 -23.15
CA ARG A 24 12.51 -12.82 -23.69
C ARG A 24 12.38 -14.03 -22.76
N ASP A 25 13.44 -14.35 -22.02
CA ASP A 25 13.45 -15.48 -21.07
C ASP A 25 12.43 -15.31 -19.94
N ALA A 26 12.08 -14.09 -19.55
CA ALA A 26 11.02 -13.87 -18.55
C ALA A 26 9.66 -14.42 -19.00
N LEU A 27 9.45 -14.55 -20.31
CA LEU A 27 8.20 -15.06 -20.89
C LEU A 27 8.11 -16.59 -20.89
N THR A 28 9.19 -17.30 -20.54
CA THR A 28 9.12 -18.75 -20.31
C THR A 28 8.64 -19.08 -18.90
N ALA A 29 8.49 -18.07 -18.03
CA ALA A 29 7.93 -18.25 -16.70
C ALA A 29 6.40 -18.47 -16.77
N PRO A 30 5.78 -19.02 -15.71
CA PRO A 30 4.33 -19.18 -15.66
C PRO A 30 3.58 -17.85 -15.83
N GLY A 31 2.36 -17.89 -16.36
CA GLY A 31 1.54 -16.71 -16.65
C GLY A 31 1.46 -15.66 -15.53
N PRO A 32 1.23 -16.02 -14.26
CA PRO A 32 1.20 -15.06 -13.16
C PRO A 32 2.52 -14.30 -12.96
N VAL A 33 3.67 -14.95 -13.22
CA VAL A 33 4.98 -14.29 -13.17
C VAL A 33 5.07 -13.26 -14.28
N VAL A 34 4.65 -13.62 -15.50
CA VAL A 34 4.65 -12.71 -16.65
C VAL A 34 3.74 -11.50 -16.40
N ILE A 35 2.57 -11.68 -15.79
CA ILE A 35 1.68 -10.58 -15.39
C ILE A 35 2.38 -9.65 -14.41
N SER A 36 2.94 -10.20 -13.33
CA SER A 36 3.63 -9.42 -12.30
C SER A 36 4.77 -8.59 -12.90
N LEU A 37 5.62 -9.23 -13.72
CA LEU A 37 6.74 -8.58 -14.38
C LEU A 37 6.29 -7.57 -15.44
N SER A 38 5.19 -7.82 -16.15
CA SER A 38 4.65 -6.89 -17.15
C SER A 38 4.15 -5.62 -16.47
N PHE A 39 3.36 -5.73 -15.40
CA PHE A 39 2.98 -4.55 -14.63
C PHE A 39 4.20 -3.82 -14.07
N LEU A 40 5.16 -4.55 -13.49
CA LEU A 40 6.38 -3.94 -12.98
C LEU A 40 7.15 -3.18 -14.07
N ALA A 41 7.26 -3.76 -15.26
CA ALA A 41 7.91 -3.15 -16.41
C ALA A 41 7.16 -1.89 -16.90
N THR A 42 5.83 -1.92 -16.98
CA THR A 42 5.03 -0.73 -17.31
C THR A 42 5.21 0.38 -16.27
N LEU A 43 5.14 0.05 -14.98
CA LEU A 43 5.37 1.04 -13.93
C LEU A 43 6.81 1.55 -13.96
N GLY A 44 7.77 0.71 -14.34
CA GLY A 44 9.16 1.08 -14.56
C GLY A 44 9.33 2.11 -15.67
N LEU A 45 8.59 1.95 -16.78
CA LEU A 45 8.56 2.92 -17.88
C LEU A 45 7.91 4.25 -17.46
N LEU A 46 6.84 4.18 -16.68
CA LEU A 46 6.09 5.37 -16.23
C LEU A 46 6.77 6.11 -15.07
N SER A 47 7.62 5.45 -14.28
CA SER A 47 8.33 6.05 -13.14
C SER A 47 9.19 7.27 -13.51
N PRO A 48 10.15 7.18 -14.46
CA PRO A 48 10.97 8.33 -14.84
C PRO A 48 10.12 9.46 -15.43
N LEU A 49 9.05 9.14 -16.17
CA LEU A 49 8.12 10.12 -16.70
C LEU A 49 7.37 10.86 -15.59
N SER A 50 6.84 10.12 -14.62
CA SER A 50 6.19 10.68 -13.43
C SER A 50 7.14 11.58 -12.65
N ILE A 51 8.40 11.14 -12.44
CA ILE A 51 9.43 11.96 -11.77
C ILE A 51 9.68 13.27 -12.53
N ALA A 52 9.86 13.19 -13.85
CA ALA A 52 10.07 14.38 -14.68
C ALA A 52 8.88 15.34 -14.62
N PHE A 53 7.65 14.82 -14.60
CA PHE A 53 6.45 15.64 -14.48
C PHE A 53 6.28 16.29 -13.12
N TYR A 54 6.61 15.60 -12.02
CA TYR A 54 6.71 16.23 -10.70
C TYR A 54 7.78 17.30 -10.65
N ALA A 55 8.94 17.08 -11.27
CA ALA A 55 10.00 18.07 -11.33
C ALA A 55 9.60 19.31 -12.15
N ALA A 56 8.82 19.12 -13.20
CA ALA A 56 8.40 20.18 -14.12
C ALA A 56 7.08 20.88 -13.73
N GLY A 57 6.36 20.41 -12.71
CA GLY A 57 5.03 20.93 -12.41
C GLY A 57 4.01 20.66 -13.52
N ALA A 58 4.16 19.56 -14.26
CA ALA A 58 3.44 19.34 -15.50
C ALA A 58 1.94 19.08 -15.29
N PRO A 59 1.06 19.48 -16.23
CA PRO A 59 -0.35 19.13 -16.15
C PRO A 59 -0.56 17.62 -16.32
N LEU A 60 -1.54 17.07 -15.59
CA LEU A 60 -1.87 15.64 -15.63
C LEU A 60 -2.21 15.13 -17.04
N ALA A 61 -2.76 16.01 -17.89
CA ALA A 61 -3.08 15.71 -19.28
C ALA A 61 -1.89 15.16 -20.08
N LEU A 62 -0.67 15.65 -19.85
CA LEU A 62 0.51 15.15 -20.55
C LEU A 62 0.85 13.71 -20.16
N PHE A 63 0.64 13.35 -18.89
CA PHE A 63 0.78 11.97 -18.41
C PHE A 63 -0.30 11.05 -18.95
N SER A 64 -1.54 11.53 -18.98
CA SER A 64 -2.65 10.81 -19.60
C SER A 64 -2.38 10.52 -21.09
N ILE A 65 -1.90 11.51 -21.85
CA ILE A 65 -1.51 11.35 -23.26
C ILE A 65 -0.36 10.34 -23.40
N ALA A 66 0.66 10.42 -22.55
CA ALA A 66 1.78 9.50 -22.59
C ALA A 66 1.37 8.05 -22.30
N ILE A 67 0.46 7.81 -21.34
CA ILE A 67 -0.09 6.47 -21.07
C ILE A 67 -0.85 5.94 -22.30
N VAL A 68 -1.73 6.75 -22.89
CA VAL A 68 -2.48 6.36 -24.09
C VAL A 68 -1.53 6.04 -25.24
N GLY A 69 -0.53 6.89 -25.49
CA GLY A 69 0.50 6.68 -26.50
C GLY A 69 1.30 5.40 -26.28
N LEU A 70 1.70 5.11 -25.04
CA LEU A 70 2.38 3.87 -24.68
C LEU A 70 1.52 2.64 -24.93
N VAL A 71 0.23 2.66 -24.55
CA VAL A 71 -0.69 1.54 -24.76
C VAL A 71 -0.93 1.31 -26.26
N ILE A 72 -1.26 2.36 -27.02
CA ILE A 72 -1.49 2.27 -28.47
C ILE A 72 -0.23 1.78 -29.18
N GLY A 73 0.92 2.38 -28.89
CA GLY A 73 2.21 1.97 -29.47
C GLY A 73 2.53 0.51 -29.18
N SER A 74 2.19 0.03 -27.98
CA SER A 74 2.38 -1.37 -27.61
C SER A 74 1.44 -2.31 -28.37
N ILE A 75 0.17 -1.94 -28.55
CA ILE A 75 -0.79 -2.70 -29.38
C ILE A 75 -0.28 -2.81 -30.82
N VAL A 76 0.15 -1.69 -31.40
CA VAL A 76 0.71 -1.64 -32.75
C VAL A 76 1.94 -2.55 -32.86
N GLU A 77 2.87 -2.46 -31.92
CA GLU A 77 4.11 -3.25 -31.96
C GLU A 77 3.85 -4.75 -31.77
N ILE A 78 3.00 -5.13 -30.81
CA ILE A 78 2.61 -6.53 -30.57
C ILE A 78 1.94 -7.11 -31.82
N THR A 79 1.05 -6.33 -32.46
CA THR A 79 0.34 -6.75 -33.68
C THR A 79 1.29 -6.89 -34.86
N ARG A 80 2.10 -5.86 -35.13
CA ARG A 80 3.06 -5.81 -36.24
C ARG A 80 4.06 -6.97 -36.19
N ARG A 81 4.51 -7.35 -34.98
CA ARG A 81 5.48 -8.45 -34.79
C ARG A 81 4.83 -9.81 -34.57
N GLY A 82 3.50 -9.91 -34.56
CA GLY A 82 2.78 -11.16 -34.32
C GLY A 82 2.96 -11.74 -32.91
N TRP A 83 3.34 -10.92 -31.93
CA TRP A 83 3.62 -11.34 -30.55
C TRP A 83 2.35 -11.75 -29.77
N TRP A 84 1.15 -11.54 -30.33
CA TRP A 84 -0.07 -12.12 -29.79
C TRP A 84 0.01 -13.63 -29.62
N ARG A 85 0.76 -14.32 -30.49
CA ARG A 85 0.99 -15.78 -30.39
C ARG A 85 1.78 -16.17 -29.15
N ASP A 86 2.66 -15.31 -28.66
CA ASP A 86 3.41 -15.53 -27.42
C ASP A 86 2.61 -15.11 -26.18
N ALA A 87 1.73 -14.11 -26.31
CA ALA A 87 0.82 -13.69 -25.24
C ALA A 87 -0.28 -14.74 -24.97
N LEU A 88 -0.74 -15.42 -26.02
CA LEU A 88 -1.84 -16.39 -25.97
C LEU A 88 -1.58 -17.57 -25.00
N PRO A 89 -0.41 -18.25 -25.00
CA PRO A 89 -0.08 -19.27 -24.01
C PRO A 89 -0.11 -18.75 -22.57
N GLY A 90 0.41 -17.54 -22.33
CA GLY A 90 0.32 -16.88 -21.03
C GLY A 90 -1.13 -16.68 -20.60
N LEU A 91 -1.96 -16.13 -21.49
CA LEU A 91 -3.40 -15.98 -21.29
C LEU A 91 -4.12 -17.32 -21.11
N ARG A 92 -3.72 -18.37 -21.83
CA ARG A 92 -4.31 -19.72 -21.72
C ARG A 92 -3.90 -20.44 -20.44
N SER A 93 -2.67 -20.24 -19.96
CA SER A 93 -2.23 -20.77 -18.65
C SER A 93 -3.03 -20.15 -17.51
N LEU A 94 -3.54 -18.93 -17.69
CA LEU A 94 -4.53 -18.36 -16.78
C LEU A 94 -5.85 -19.12 -16.87
N VAL A 95 -6.41 -19.40 -18.06
CA VAL A 95 -7.76 -19.96 -18.33
C VAL A 95 -8.12 -21.30 -17.62
N ALA A 96 -7.20 -21.96 -16.89
CA ALA A 96 -7.51 -23.13 -16.06
C ALA A 96 -8.43 -22.80 -14.84
N VAL A 97 -8.64 -23.76 -13.93
CA VAL A 97 -9.35 -23.57 -12.64
C VAL A 97 -8.87 -22.30 -11.91
N GLU A 98 -7.60 -21.95 -12.10
CA GLU A 98 -6.95 -20.76 -11.58
C GLU A 98 -7.53 -19.44 -12.14
N ALA A 99 -7.87 -19.34 -13.43
CA ALA A 99 -8.62 -18.20 -13.97
C ALA A 99 -10.05 -18.20 -13.47
N VAL A 100 -10.68 -19.34 -13.28
CA VAL A 100 -12.05 -19.35 -12.74
C VAL A 100 -12.03 -18.74 -11.34
N LEU A 101 -11.08 -19.12 -10.50
CA LEU A 101 -10.91 -18.54 -9.17
C LEU A 101 -10.52 -17.06 -9.22
N LEU A 102 -9.57 -16.68 -10.07
CA LEU A 102 -9.18 -15.28 -10.25
C LEU A 102 -10.30 -14.43 -10.84
N LEU A 103 -11.08 -14.96 -11.77
CA LEU A 103 -12.21 -14.27 -12.41
C LEU A 103 -13.36 -14.15 -11.43
N ILE A 104 -13.67 -15.20 -10.67
CA ILE A 104 -14.63 -15.12 -9.56
C ILE A 104 -14.18 -14.04 -8.60
N GLU A 105 -12.92 -14.03 -8.18
CA GLU A 105 -12.44 -13.01 -7.24
C GLU A 105 -12.43 -11.60 -7.84
N LEU A 106 -12.12 -11.48 -9.13
CA LEU A 106 -12.15 -10.20 -9.86
C LEU A 106 -13.58 -9.67 -9.97
N VAL A 107 -14.54 -10.55 -10.28
CA VAL A 107 -15.98 -10.25 -10.33
C VAL A 107 -16.51 -9.94 -8.94
N MET A 108 -16.18 -10.73 -7.92
CA MET A 108 -16.59 -10.50 -6.54
C MET A 108 -16.04 -9.17 -6.04
N SER A 109 -14.76 -8.89 -6.25
CA SER A 109 -14.12 -7.63 -5.85
C SER A 109 -14.70 -6.43 -6.59
N ALA A 110 -14.98 -6.55 -7.89
CA ALA A 110 -15.68 -5.50 -8.63
C ALA A 110 -17.12 -5.31 -8.14
N ARG A 111 -17.73 -6.35 -7.56
CA ARG A 111 -19.06 -6.30 -6.98
C ARG A 111 -19.10 -5.74 -5.58
N VAL A 112 -18.04 -5.86 -4.76
CA VAL A 112 -18.00 -5.37 -3.36
C VAL A 112 -18.53 -3.93 -3.25
N GLY A 113 -18.25 -3.09 -4.25
CA GLY A 113 -18.74 -1.72 -4.32
C GLY A 113 -17.89 -0.75 -3.52
N GLY A 114 -18.51 0.30 -3.00
CA GLY A 114 -17.81 1.37 -2.30
C GLY A 114 -17.36 0.98 -0.91
N TRP A 115 -16.08 1.25 -0.62
CA TRP A 115 -15.57 1.19 0.73
C TRP A 115 -14.29 2.04 0.86
N ILE A 116 -14.36 3.11 1.65
CA ILE A 116 -13.21 3.96 1.98
C ILE A 116 -12.85 3.76 3.45
N VAL A 117 -11.68 3.18 3.74
CA VAL A 117 -11.18 2.98 5.11
C VAL A 117 -9.68 3.21 5.22
N GLY A 118 -9.24 3.56 6.43
CA GLY A 118 -7.83 3.78 6.74
C GLY A 118 -7.23 4.91 5.91
N ASP A 119 -6.05 4.68 5.34
CA ASP A 119 -5.31 5.68 4.55
C ASP A 119 -5.91 5.93 3.15
N ALA A 120 -6.99 5.24 2.78
CA ALA A 120 -7.62 5.39 1.46
C ALA A 120 -8.04 6.85 1.19
N SER A 121 -8.54 7.57 2.20
CA SER A 121 -8.86 9.00 2.08
C SER A 121 -7.63 9.83 1.72
N VAL A 122 -6.51 9.65 2.42
CA VAL A 122 -5.24 10.34 2.15
C VAL A 122 -4.79 10.15 0.70
N HIS A 123 -4.87 8.92 0.21
CA HIS A 123 -4.45 8.62 -1.16
C HIS A 123 -5.45 9.12 -2.22
N LEU A 124 -6.75 9.08 -1.94
CA LEU A 124 -7.76 9.63 -2.83
C LEU A 124 -7.68 11.16 -2.90
N SER A 125 -7.54 11.86 -1.78
CA SER A 125 -7.33 13.31 -1.76
C SER A 125 -6.09 13.70 -2.57
N ARG A 126 -5.04 12.87 -2.48
CA ARG A 126 -3.83 13.10 -3.26
C ARG A 126 -4.06 12.89 -4.76
N ALA A 127 -4.78 11.85 -5.16
CA ALA A 127 -5.13 11.64 -6.56
C ALA A 127 -6.08 12.73 -7.10
N ARG A 128 -7.03 13.20 -6.28
CA ARG A 128 -7.91 14.34 -6.59
C ARG A 128 -7.10 15.60 -6.80
N PHE A 129 -6.18 15.88 -5.89
CA PHE A 129 -5.30 17.03 -6.00
C PHE A 129 -4.46 17.02 -7.29
N LEU A 130 -3.95 15.87 -7.73
CA LEU A 130 -3.26 15.76 -9.02
C LEU A 130 -4.18 15.97 -10.22
N LEU A 131 -5.46 15.58 -10.09
CA LEU A 131 -6.47 15.81 -11.12
C LEU A 131 -6.77 17.30 -11.29
N ASP A 132 -6.86 18.03 -10.18
CA ASP A 132 -7.21 19.47 -10.17
C ASP A 132 -6.00 20.37 -10.45
N HIS A 133 -4.81 20.02 -9.92
CA HIS A 133 -3.63 20.91 -9.91
C HIS A 133 -2.43 20.38 -10.72
N GLY A 134 -2.54 19.19 -11.31
CA GLY A 134 -1.41 18.55 -11.99
C GLY A 134 -0.32 18.03 -11.05
N PHE A 135 0.86 17.77 -11.61
CA PHE A 135 1.97 17.15 -10.88
C PHE A 135 2.65 18.12 -9.92
N ASN A 136 2.29 18.05 -8.64
CA ASN A 136 2.87 18.90 -7.60
C ASN A 136 2.91 18.13 -6.27
N ASN A 137 3.92 18.36 -5.42
CA ASN A 137 4.06 17.77 -4.08
C ASN A 137 3.45 18.61 -2.94
N MET A 138 2.59 19.58 -3.24
CA MET A 138 1.82 20.26 -2.19
C MET A 138 0.85 19.30 -1.48
N ASP A 139 0.72 19.51 -0.17
CA ASP A 139 -0.22 18.80 0.68
C ASP A 139 -1.66 19.11 0.21
N PRO A 140 -2.48 18.09 -0.09
CA PRO A 140 -3.85 18.32 -0.54
C PRO A 140 -4.75 18.88 0.57
N TRP A 141 -4.36 18.75 1.85
CA TRP A 141 -5.20 19.09 2.99
C TRP A 141 -5.03 20.52 3.47
N VAL A 142 -3.89 21.17 3.23
CA VAL A 142 -3.56 22.47 3.83
C VAL A 142 -3.25 23.50 2.76
N GLY A 143 -3.80 24.71 2.90
CA GLY A 143 -3.67 25.79 1.91
C GLY A 143 -2.31 26.48 1.86
N GLU A 144 -1.44 26.27 2.85
CA GLU A 144 -0.18 27.01 3.04
C GLU A 144 0.99 26.50 2.18
N GLY A 145 0.72 25.79 1.08
CA GLY A 145 1.77 25.27 0.18
C GLY A 145 2.75 24.30 0.86
N THR A 146 2.31 23.63 1.92
CA THR A 146 3.15 22.69 2.67
C THR A 146 3.50 21.48 1.83
N PHE A 147 4.71 20.95 2.02
CA PHE A 147 5.16 19.77 1.31
C PHE A 147 4.46 18.52 1.84
N PHE A 148 3.83 17.75 0.95
CA PHE A 148 3.25 16.46 1.29
C PHE A 148 4.36 15.43 1.52
N PRO A 149 4.41 14.74 2.68
CA PRO A 149 5.49 13.79 2.96
C PRO A 149 5.61 12.72 1.87
N ILE A 150 6.84 12.55 1.35
CA ILE A 150 7.18 11.65 0.22
C ILE A 150 6.94 10.16 0.51
N TYR A 151 6.66 9.76 1.76
CA TYR A 151 6.47 8.33 2.03
C TYR A 151 5.19 7.76 1.40
N HIS A 152 4.27 8.61 0.97
CA HIS A 152 3.06 8.27 0.21
C HIS A 152 3.32 8.44 -1.31
N THR A 153 2.76 7.53 -2.13
CA THR A 153 3.12 7.36 -3.56
C THR A 153 3.18 8.65 -4.38
N ASN A 154 3.93 8.62 -5.47
CA ASN A 154 3.81 9.57 -6.57
C ASN A 154 3.18 8.94 -7.81
N LEU A 155 3.58 7.72 -8.17
CA LEU A 155 3.13 7.08 -9.40
C LEU A 155 1.69 6.55 -9.32
N LEU A 156 1.29 5.91 -8.21
CA LEU A 156 -0.04 5.29 -8.14
C LEU A 156 -1.15 6.34 -8.07
N HIS A 157 -0.94 7.45 -7.35
CA HIS A 157 -1.90 8.58 -7.36
C HIS A 157 -2.05 9.17 -8.76
N ALA A 158 -0.94 9.40 -9.46
CA ALA A 158 -0.95 9.89 -10.84
C ALA A 158 -1.69 8.92 -11.78
N LEU A 159 -1.53 7.61 -11.61
CA LEU A 159 -2.25 6.60 -12.39
C LEU A 159 -3.75 6.59 -12.11
N VAL A 160 -4.17 6.72 -10.85
CA VAL A 160 -5.60 6.79 -10.49
C VAL A 160 -6.23 8.06 -11.06
N ALA A 161 -5.54 9.20 -10.94
CA ALA A 161 -5.99 10.47 -11.50
C ALA A 161 -6.07 10.41 -13.03
N ALA A 162 -5.04 9.86 -13.70
CA ALA A 162 -5.04 9.66 -15.15
C ALA A 162 -6.14 8.69 -15.59
N ALA A 163 -6.43 7.64 -14.82
CA ALA A 163 -7.55 6.74 -15.09
C ALA A 163 -8.88 7.51 -15.11
N ALA A 164 -9.12 8.37 -14.11
CA ALA A 164 -10.31 9.21 -14.05
C ALA A 164 -10.37 10.18 -15.24
N GLN A 165 -9.26 10.84 -15.57
CA GLN A 165 -9.18 11.78 -16.70
C GLN A 165 -9.42 11.10 -18.06
N ILE A 166 -8.78 9.95 -18.31
CA ILE A 166 -8.88 9.21 -19.58
C ILE A 166 -10.28 8.61 -19.75
N THR A 167 -10.80 7.99 -18.70
CA THR A 167 -12.09 7.29 -18.77
C THR A 167 -13.29 8.21 -18.58
N ARG A 168 -13.08 9.45 -18.12
CA ARG A 168 -14.12 10.39 -17.69
C ARG A 168 -15.08 9.78 -16.67
N VAL A 169 -14.56 8.88 -15.84
CA VAL A 169 -15.28 8.23 -14.75
C VAL A 169 -14.81 8.85 -13.43
N GLU A 170 -15.72 8.90 -12.46
CA GLU A 170 -15.42 9.44 -11.14
C GLU A 170 -14.18 8.82 -10.51
N LEU A 171 -13.34 9.66 -9.89
CA LEU A 171 -12.09 9.24 -9.25
C LEU A 171 -12.32 8.09 -8.25
N LEU A 172 -13.36 8.20 -7.43
CA LEU A 172 -13.72 7.18 -6.45
C LEU A 172 -14.09 5.85 -7.11
N VAL A 173 -14.77 5.88 -8.26
CA VAL A 173 -15.09 4.67 -9.03
C VAL A 173 -13.83 4.09 -9.65
N CYS A 174 -12.93 4.92 -10.19
CA CYS A 174 -11.63 4.48 -10.72
C CYS A 174 -10.77 3.80 -9.64
N TRP A 175 -10.77 4.35 -8.42
CA TRP A 175 -10.11 3.78 -7.26
C TRP A 175 -10.69 2.42 -6.88
N GLN A 176 -12.00 2.27 -6.83
CA GLN A 176 -12.61 0.98 -6.50
C GLN A 176 -12.36 -0.07 -7.59
N MET A 177 -12.36 0.34 -8.85
CA MET A 177 -12.05 -0.54 -9.98
C MET A 177 -10.56 -0.93 -10.05
N LEU A 178 -9.69 -0.32 -9.25
CA LEU A 178 -8.32 -0.80 -9.03
C LEU A 178 -8.30 -2.04 -8.10
N LEU A 179 -9.29 -2.25 -7.22
CA LEU A 179 -9.33 -3.37 -6.27
C LEU A 179 -9.09 -4.74 -6.90
N PRO A 180 -9.80 -5.11 -7.98
CA PRO A 180 -9.62 -6.43 -8.57
C PRO A 180 -8.21 -6.60 -9.16
N VAL A 181 -7.65 -5.53 -9.73
CA VAL A 181 -6.29 -5.53 -10.30
C VAL A 181 -5.25 -5.58 -9.19
N ALA A 182 -5.47 -4.88 -8.07
CA ALA A 182 -4.58 -4.92 -6.93
C ALA A 182 -4.50 -6.34 -6.34
N LYS A 183 -5.64 -7.03 -6.20
CA LYS A 183 -5.66 -8.43 -5.77
C LYS A 183 -4.97 -9.34 -6.77
N LEU A 184 -5.20 -9.17 -8.07
CA LEU A 184 -4.48 -9.91 -9.12
C LEU A 184 -2.95 -9.76 -8.96
N LEU A 185 -2.48 -8.53 -8.81
CA LEU A 185 -1.06 -8.22 -8.63
C LEU A 185 -0.47 -8.87 -7.38
N ILE A 186 -1.20 -8.83 -6.26
CA ILE A 186 -0.78 -9.49 -5.02
C ILE A 186 -0.71 -11.00 -5.22
N THR A 187 -1.72 -11.62 -5.81
CA THR A 187 -1.72 -13.06 -6.15
C THR A 187 -0.50 -13.40 -6.99
N CYS A 188 -0.23 -12.62 -8.04
CA CYS A 188 0.89 -12.82 -8.94
C CYS A 188 2.25 -12.61 -8.26
N GLY A 189 2.37 -11.65 -7.35
CA GLY A 189 3.59 -11.40 -6.57
C GLY A 189 3.91 -12.55 -5.62
N ILE A 190 2.91 -13.01 -4.85
CA ILE A 190 3.05 -14.15 -3.95
C ILE A 190 3.35 -15.43 -4.73
N PHE A 191 2.63 -15.67 -5.83
CA PHE A 191 2.91 -16.78 -6.73
C PHE A 191 4.36 -16.73 -7.22
N HIS A 192 4.82 -15.58 -7.70
CA HIS A 192 6.17 -15.43 -8.24
C HIS A 192 7.24 -15.74 -7.18
N MET A 193 7.08 -15.22 -5.97
CA MET A 193 7.97 -15.51 -4.84
C MET A 193 8.04 -17.01 -4.54
N THR A 194 6.89 -17.64 -4.30
CA THR A 194 6.82 -19.05 -3.93
C THR A 194 7.31 -19.96 -5.06
N TRP A 195 7.00 -19.61 -6.32
CA TRP A 195 7.50 -20.33 -7.49
C TRP A 195 9.03 -20.18 -7.65
N ALA A 196 9.60 -18.99 -7.44
CA ALA A 196 11.05 -18.80 -7.52
C ALA A 196 11.80 -19.65 -6.48
N ILE A 197 11.20 -19.85 -5.30
CA ILE A 197 11.75 -20.67 -4.22
C ILE A 197 11.60 -22.16 -4.53
N LEU A 198 10.36 -22.62 -4.77
CA LEU A 198 10.01 -24.04 -4.84
C LEU A 198 10.15 -24.64 -6.25
N ARG A 199 10.18 -23.78 -7.29
CA ARG A 199 10.21 -24.15 -8.72
C ARG A 199 9.09 -25.09 -9.13
N ARG A 200 7.91 -24.94 -8.52
CA ARG A 200 6.69 -25.70 -8.79
C ARG A 200 5.49 -24.75 -8.82
N GLU A 201 4.64 -24.91 -9.83
CA GLU A 201 3.47 -24.04 -10.03
C GLU A 201 2.38 -24.30 -9.00
N TRP A 202 2.07 -25.57 -8.74
CA TRP A 202 0.96 -25.91 -7.85
C TRP A 202 1.16 -25.42 -6.39
N PRO A 203 2.32 -25.63 -5.75
CA PRO A 203 2.60 -25.05 -4.43
C PRO A 203 2.56 -23.51 -4.42
N ALA A 204 2.96 -22.88 -5.53
CA ALA A 204 2.90 -21.42 -5.66
C ALA A 204 1.45 -20.91 -5.76
N TRP A 205 0.58 -21.62 -6.49
CA TRP A 205 -0.85 -21.33 -6.52
C TRP A 205 -1.52 -21.56 -5.16
N ALA A 206 -1.19 -22.65 -4.48
CA ALA A 206 -1.70 -22.91 -3.14
C ALA A 206 -1.35 -21.78 -2.17
N ALA A 207 -0.10 -21.32 -2.18
CA ALA A 207 0.34 -20.16 -1.39
C ALA A 207 -0.39 -18.87 -1.77
N ALA A 208 -0.50 -18.58 -3.08
CA ALA A 208 -1.15 -17.37 -3.57
C ALA A 208 -2.66 -17.34 -3.24
N LEU A 209 -3.36 -18.46 -3.46
CA LEU A 209 -4.78 -18.62 -3.13
C LEU A 209 -4.99 -18.51 -1.63
N PHE A 210 -4.18 -19.18 -0.80
CA PHE A 210 -4.25 -19.05 0.65
C PHE A 210 -4.09 -17.62 1.12
N PHE A 211 -3.15 -16.90 0.52
CA PHE A 211 -2.87 -15.54 0.91
C PHE A 211 -4.02 -14.60 0.53
N VAL A 212 -4.55 -14.76 -0.68
CA VAL A 212 -5.72 -13.99 -1.15
C VAL A 212 -6.97 -14.32 -0.39
N THR A 213 -7.17 -15.58 0.02
CA THR A 213 -8.36 -15.93 0.78
C THR A 213 -8.25 -15.47 2.23
N THR A 214 -7.10 -15.61 2.87
CA THR A 214 -6.94 -15.18 4.27
C THR A 214 -6.92 -13.67 4.43
N GLN A 215 -6.32 -12.94 3.48
CA GLN A 215 -6.09 -11.50 3.61
C GLN A 215 -6.94 -10.64 2.67
N GLY A 216 -7.51 -11.21 1.61
CA GLY A 216 -8.24 -10.49 0.57
C GLY A 216 -9.43 -9.66 1.06
N PRO A 217 -10.32 -10.20 1.92
CA PRO A 217 -11.47 -9.45 2.42
C PRO A 217 -11.10 -8.32 3.38
N VAL A 218 -10.02 -8.49 4.14
CA VAL A 218 -9.68 -7.64 5.30
C VAL A 218 -8.62 -6.61 4.95
N GLN A 219 -7.61 -7.02 4.20
CA GLN A 219 -6.34 -6.31 4.07
C GLN A 219 -6.07 -5.86 2.64
N PHE A 220 -6.65 -6.47 1.60
CA PHE A 220 -6.37 -6.06 0.22
C PHE A 220 -7.27 -4.95 -0.27
N LEU A 221 -7.63 -4.05 0.62
CA LEU A 221 -8.24 -2.78 0.26
C LEU A 221 -7.26 -1.97 -0.61
N VAL A 222 -7.80 -1.21 -1.55
CA VAL A 222 -7.01 -0.43 -2.50
C VAL A 222 -6.25 0.63 -1.75
N TYR A 223 -4.99 0.40 -1.45
CA TYR A 223 -4.06 1.48 -1.14
C TYR A 223 -2.62 1.03 -1.36
N PRO A 224 -1.71 1.97 -1.64
CA PRO A 224 -0.29 1.73 -1.86
C PRO A 224 0.39 0.88 -0.80
N ASN A 225 -0.02 1.06 0.47
CA ASN A 225 0.50 0.32 1.63
C ASN A 225 0.13 -1.16 1.60
N LYS A 226 -0.60 -1.64 0.57
CA LYS A 226 -0.86 -3.05 0.29
C LYS A 226 -0.11 -3.55 -0.93
N LEU A 227 -0.08 -2.79 -2.03
CA LEU A 227 0.67 -3.20 -3.22
C LEU A 227 2.18 -3.28 -2.99
N ALA A 228 2.75 -2.34 -2.24
CA ALA A 228 4.17 -2.37 -1.90
C ALA A 228 4.56 -3.66 -1.14
N PRO A 229 3.96 -3.97 0.02
CA PRO A 229 4.31 -5.17 0.76
C PRO A 229 3.85 -6.47 0.10
N PHE A 230 2.67 -6.53 -0.50
CA PHE A 230 2.08 -7.82 -0.91
C PHE A 230 2.27 -8.17 -2.38
N TRP A 231 2.72 -7.23 -3.22
CA TRP A 231 3.08 -7.51 -4.60
C TRP A 231 4.57 -7.24 -4.89
N LEU A 232 5.03 -6.01 -4.66
CA LEU A 232 6.38 -5.59 -5.08
C LEU A 232 7.48 -6.27 -4.27
N ILE A 233 7.37 -6.35 -2.94
CA ILE A 233 8.36 -7.03 -2.10
C ILE A 233 8.46 -8.53 -2.46
N PRO A 234 7.36 -9.31 -2.55
CA PRO A 234 7.41 -10.69 -3.04
C PRO A 234 8.05 -10.83 -4.41
N THR A 235 7.72 -9.94 -5.34
CA THR A 235 8.31 -9.92 -6.68
C THR A 235 9.81 -9.65 -6.62
N LEU A 236 10.27 -8.72 -5.79
CA LEU A 236 11.69 -8.45 -5.56
C LEU A 236 12.41 -9.63 -4.91
N ILE A 237 11.82 -10.29 -3.92
CA ILE A 237 12.35 -11.53 -3.33
C ILE A 237 12.50 -12.59 -4.42
N ALA A 238 11.49 -12.76 -5.27
CA ALA A 238 11.49 -13.72 -6.37
C ALA A 238 12.62 -13.46 -7.38
N LEU A 239 13.00 -12.19 -7.58
CA LEU A 239 14.12 -11.80 -8.46
C LEU A 239 15.48 -11.97 -7.77
N VAL A 240 15.57 -11.70 -6.47
CA VAL A 240 16.81 -11.81 -5.69
C VAL A 240 17.20 -13.27 -5.43
N VAL A 241 16.23 -14.16 -5.22
CA VAL A 241 16.50 -15.59 -4.95
C VAL A 241 17.35 -16.22 -6.08
N PRO A 242 16.97 -16.15 -7.36
CA PRO A 242 17.83 -16.63 -8.46
C PRO A 242 19.18 -15.92 -8.52
N LEU A 243 19.25 -14.61 -8.23
CA LEU A 243 20.50 -13.86 -8.28
C LEU A 243 21.57 -14.41 -7.29
N VAL A 244 21.14 -14.94 -6.15
CA VAL A 244 22.03 -15.55 -5.15
C VAL A 244 22.57 -16.92 -5.61
N PHE A 245 21.73 -17.74 -6.26
CA PHE A 245 22.04 -19.14 -6.53
C PHE A 245 22.46 -19.43 -7.99
N GLU A 246 21.96 -18.66 -8.94
CA GLU A 246 22.14 -18.87 -10.38
C GLU A 246 23.10 -17.82 -10.94
N ARG A 247 23.44 -17.91 -12.24
CA ARG A 247 24.25 -16.86 -12.90
C ARG A 247 23.43 -15.58 -13.00
N SER A 248 24.10 -14.44 -12.83
CA SER A 248 23.47 -13.13 -12.93
C SER A 248 22.94 -12.92 -14.35
N ASN A 249 21.62 -12.83 -14.50
CA ASN A 249 21.02 -12.41 -15.76
C ASN A 249 20.83 -10.89 -15.74
N ARG A 250 21.32 -10.20 -16.77
CA ARG A 250 21.14 -8.75 -16.95
C ARG A 250 19.67 -8.33 -16.87
N GLY A 251 18.75 -9.17 -17.35
CA GLY A 251 17.30 -8.96 -17.23
C GLY A 251 16.84 -8.89 -15.77
N THR A 252 17.28 -9.84 -14.94
CA THR A 252 16.98 -9.88 -13.50
C THR A 252 17.55 -8.67 -12.77
N VAL A 253 18.80 -8.29 -13.04
CA VAL A 253 19.43 -7.10 -12.42
C VAL A 253 18.64 -5.84 -12.75
N ARG A 254 18.28 -5.64 -14.03
CA ARG A 254 17.44 -4.50 -14.46
C ARG A 254 16.07 -4.52 -13.79
N ALA A 255 15.45 -5.69 -13.66
CA ALA A 255 14.16 -5.84 -13.00
C ALA A 255 14.22 -5.51 -11.51
N ILE A 256 15.33 -5.81 -10.82
CA ILE A 256 15.54 -5.39 -9.42
C ILE A 256 15.67 -3.87 -9.32
N VAL A 257 16.47 -3.23 -10.19
CA VAL A 257 16.61 -1.77 -10.23
C VAL A 257 15.24 -1.11 -10.47
N ILE A 258 14.51 -1.57 -11.48
CA ILE A 258 13.16 -1.09 -11.79
C ILE A 258 12.20 -1.35 -10.63
N GLY A 259 12.26 -2.54 -10.02
CA GLY A 259 11.49 -2.91 -8.85
C GLY A 259 11.71 -1.97 -7.66
N MET A 260 12.95 -1.61 -7.37
CA MET A 260 13.29 -0.67 -6.30
C MET A 260 12.81 0.76 -6.62
N LEU A 261 12.93 1.21 -7.88
CA LEU A 261 12.40 2.50 -8.34
C LEU A 261 10.88 2.57 -8.20
N VAL A 262 10.17 1.57 -8.73
CA VAL A 262 8.72 1.46 -8.66
C VAL A 262 8.27 1.36 -7.20
N LEU A 263 8.97 0.59 -6.37
CA LEU A 263 8.69 0.49 -4.94
C LEU A 263 8.91 1.83 -4.23
N ALA A 264 9.93 2.61 -4.58
CA ALA A 264 10.13 3.94 -4.02
C ALA A 264 9.02 4.92 -4.44
N GLN A 265 8.59 4.86 -5.71
CA GLN A 265 7.50 5.66 -6.26
C GLN A 265 6.12 5.27 -5.73
N ILE A 266 5.91 4.01 -5.37
CA ILE A 266 4.67 3.55 -4.75
C ILE A 266 4.73 3.78 -3.24
N HIS A 267 5.82 3.43 -2.58
CA HIS A 267 5.93 3.61 -1.15
C HIS A 267 7.39 3.61 -0.72
N MET A 268 7.98 4.81 -0.64
CA MET A 268 9.37 5.03 -0.23
C MET A 268 9.76 4.21 1.00
N LEU A 269 8.88 4.21 2.02
CA LEU A 269 9.19 3.49 3.25
C LEU A 269 9.40 1.99 3.03
N TYR A 270 8.54 1.34 2.25
CA TYR A 270 8.75 -0.07 1.91
C TYR A 270 9.97 -0.27 1.00
N ALA A 271 10.42 0.74 0.25
CA ALA A 271 11.67 0.68 -0.49
C ALA A 271 12.89 0.72 0.43
N LEU A 272 12.87 1.55 1.48
CA LEU A 272 13.88 1.52 2.55
C LEU A 272 13.89 0.16 3.24
N PHE A 273 12.72 -0.37 3.59
CA PHE A 273 12.62 -1.73 4.14
C PHE A 273 13.17 -2.77 3.18
N ALA A 274 12.80 -2.75 1.91
CA ALA A 274 13.33 -3.69 0.92
C ALA A 274 14.86 -3.59 0.79
N THR A 275 15.44 -2.40 0.92
CA THR A 275 16.89 -2.21 0.94
C THR A 275 17.53 -2.89 2.14
N LEU A 276 16.98 -2.69 3.34
CA LEU A 276 17.47 -3.36 4.56
C LEU A 276 17.29 -4.89 4.48
N LEU A 277 16.19 -5.33 3.88
CA LEU A 277 15.75 -6.71 3.83
C LEU A 277 16.50 -7.54 2.80
N LEU A 278 16.66 -7.00 1.59
CA LEU A 278 17.23 -7.67 0.43
C LEU A 278 18.68 -7.25 0.19
N GLY A 279 19.12 -6.13 0.77
CA GLY A 279 20.47 -5.59 0.64
C GLY A 279 21.57 -6.60 0.93
N PRO A 280 21.52 -7.37 2.04
CA PRO A 280 22.54 -8.39 2.31
C PRO A 280 22.63 -9.46 1.22
N ALA A 281 21.50 -9.94 0.70
CA ALA A 281 21.46 -10.94 -0.36
C ALA A 281 21.95 -10.37 -1.71
N ILE A 282 21.57 -9.12 -2.02
CA ILE A 282 22.03 -8.40 -3.21
C ILE A 282 23.55 -8.17 -3.13
N LEU A 283 24.06 -7.69 -1.99
CA LEU A 283 25.49 -7.46 -1.76
C LEU A 283 26.28 -8.76 -1.86
N PHE A 284 25.79 -9.85 -1.27
CA PHE A 284 26.41 -11.16 -1.41
C PHE A 284 26.48 -11.60 -2.87
N ALA A 285 25.39 -11.42 -3.63
CA ALA A 285 25.37 -11.74 -5.05
C ALA A 285 26.34 -10.87 -5.87
N MET A 286 26.44 -9.58 -5.56
CA MET A 286 27.41 -8.65 -6.17
C MET A 286 28.85 -9.11 -5.92
N VAL A 287 29.21 -9.36 -4.65
CA VAL A 287 30.56 -9.81 -4.27
C VAL A 287 30.89 -11.14 -4.95
N ARG A 288 29.95 -12.10 -4.92
CA ARG A 288 30.12 -13.40 -5.59
C ARG A 288 30.33 -13.24 -7.10
N GLY A 289 29.56 -12.38 -7.76
CA GLY A 289 29.69 -12.08 -9.19
C GLY A 289 31.07 -11.50 -9.51
N CYS A 290 31.49 -10.46 -8.79
CA CYS A 290 32.80 -9.84 -8.97
C CYS A 290 33.97 -10.82 -8.73
N LEU A 291 33.86 -11.71 -7.74
CA LEU A 291 34.91 -12.67 -7.41
C LEU A 291 35.00 -13.84 -8.40
N ARG A 292 33.86 -14.32 -8.93
CA ARG A 292 33.82 -15.50 -9.82
C ARG A 292 33.94 -15.16 -11.29
N GLU A 293 33.45 -13.99 -11.71
CA GLU A 293 33.30 -13.63 -13.11
C GLU A 293 34.03 -12.31 -13.34
N ARG A 294 35.30 -12.40 -13.80
CA ARG A 294 36.13 -11.25 -14.16
C ARG A 294 35.40 -10.42 -15.24
N GLY A 295 34.63 -9.40 -14.85
CA GLY A 295 33.93 -8.51 -15.78
C GLY A 295 32.49 -8.09 -15.44
N GLU A 296 31.87 -8.59 -14.36
CA GLU A 296 30.48 -8.22 -14.01
C GLU A 296 30.31 -6.87 -13.26
N TRP A 297 31.32 -6.01 -13.25
CA TRP A 297 31.28 -4.69 -12.60
C TRP A 297 30.04 -3.83 -12.96
N PRO A 298 29.56 -3.79 -14.22
CA PRO A 298 28.36 -3.03 -14.54
C PRO A 298 27.10 -3.56 -13.84
N ALA A 299 26.98 -4.89 -13.68
CA ALA A 299 25.85 -5.48 -12.96
C ALA A 299 25.94 -5.19 -11.46
N ALA A 300 27.13 -5.27 -10.88
CA ALA A 300 27.37 -4.89 -9.49
C ALA A 300 27.05 -3.40 -9.24
N ALA A 301 27.49 -2.50 -10.12
CA ALA A 301 27.20 -1.07 -10.03
C ALA A 301 25.70 -0.78 -10.10
N LEU A 302 24.96 -1.46 -10.98
CA LEU A 302 23.50 -1.33 -11.06
C LEU A 302 22.80 -1.84 -9.80
N LEU A 303 23.25 -2.96 -9.23
CA LEU A 303 22.71 -3.47 -7.98
C LEU A 303 23.02 -2.55 -6.80
N ALA A 304 24.23 -1.98 -6.73
CA ALA A 304 24.57 -0.96 -5.76
C ALA A 304 23.63 0.24 -5.91
N PHE A 305 23.46 0.74 -7.13
CA PHE A 305 22.52 1.82 -7.44
C PHE A 305 21.09 1.49 -6.96
N ALA A 306 20.62 0.26 -7.19
CA ALA A 306 19.28 -0.17 -6.74
C ALA A 306 19.08 -0.01 -5.22
N LEU A 307 20.13 -0.27 -4.42
CA LEU A 307 20.10 -0.08 -2.96
C LEU A 307 20.11 1.39 -2.55
N PHE A 308 20.64 2.28 -3.39
CA PHE A 308 20.66 3.72 -3.15
C PHE A 308 19.40 4.46 -3.61
N ILE A 309 18.57 3.87 -4.48
CA ILE A 309 17.34 4.50 -5.00
C ILE A 309 16.45 5.10 -3.90
N PRO A 310 16.23 4.46 -2.74
CA PRO A 310 15.37 5.04 -1.70
C PRO A 310 16.00 6.22 -0.95
N ALA A 311 17.33 6.40 -1.00
CA ALA A 311 18.04 7.37 -0.18
C ALA A 311 17.66 8.84 -0.47
N PRO A 312 17.56 9.30 -1.74
CA PRO A 312 17.12 10.67 -2.04
C PRO A 312 15.72 10.98 -1.49
N PHE A 313 14.79 10.02 -1.60
CA PHE A 313 13.43 10.19 -1.09
C PHE A 313 13.42 10.33 0.44
N ALA A 314 14.25 9.54 1.14
CA ALA A 314 14.41 9.60 2.59
C ALA A 314 15.05 10.91 3.04
N LEU A 315 16.08 11.37 2.30
CA LEU A 315 16.77 12.63 2.58
C LEU A 315 15.82 13.81 2.44
N ILE A 316 15.04 13.90 1.36
CA ILE A 316 14.08 15.00 1.17
C ILE A 316 12.99 14.96 2.24
N SER A 317 12.50 13.77 2.60
CA SER A 317 11.53 13.62 3.71
C SER A 317 12.10 14.14 5.04
N ARG A 318 13.39 13.87 5.31
CA ARG A 318 14.04 14.29 6.54
C ARG A 318 14.43 15.77 6.54
N VAL A 319 14.93 16.30 5.42
CA VAL A 319 15.29 17.73 5.30
C VAL A 319 14.04 18.60 5.39
N GLY A 320 12.92 18.15 4.81
CA GLY A 320 11.61 18.73 5.09
C GLY A 320 11.33 18.77 6.59
N ASN A 321 11.45 17.63 7.28
CA ASN A 321 11.13 17.51 8.71
C ASN A 321 12.14 18.17 9.70
N VAL A 322 13.42 18.31 9.36
CA VAL A 322 14.46 18.86 10.26
C VAL A 322 14.44 20.39 10.27
N ASN A 323 14.23 21.01 9.10
CA ASN A 323 13.94 22.44 9.03
C ASN A 323 12.60 22.78 9.73
N ILE A 324 11.68 21.81 9.84
CA ILE A 324 10.42 21.94 10.56
C ILE A 324 10.61 21.93 12.09
N GLY A 325 11.54 21.15 12.63
CA GLY A 325 11.80 21.11 14.08
C GLY A 325 12.58 22.33 14.61
N GLN A 326 13.60 22.78 13.87
CA GLN A 326 14.48 23.86 14.34
C GLN A 326 13.88 25.25 14.17
N THR A 327 13.05 25.48 13.15
CA THR A 327 12.35 26.77 12.98
C THR A 327 11.19 26.90 13.98
N ALA A 328 10.49 25.81 14.33
CA ALA A 328 9.46 25.81 15.38
C ALA A 328 10.03 26.13 16.76
N LEU A 329 11.22 25.60 17.07
CA LEU A 329 11.93 25.91 18.31
C LEU A 329 12.46 27.35 18.35
N ARG A 330 12.92 27.90 17.21
CA ARG A 330 13.31 29.32 17.10
C ARG A 330 12.14 30.29 17.20
N ASP A 331 11.00 29.96 16.59
CA ASP A 331 9.79 30.78 16.65
C ASP A 331 9.07 30.66 18.01
N ALA A 332 9.17 29.50 18.67
CA ALA A 332 8.71 29.32 20.05
C ALA A 332 9.58 30.10 21.06
N ALA A 333 10.90 30.16 20.85
CA ALA A 333 11.81 30.98 21.64
C ALA A 333 11.66 32.50 21.41
N GLY A 334 10.82 32.92 20.46
CA GLY A 334 10.48 34.33 20.20
C GLY A 334 9.13 34.77 20.76
N PHE A 335 8.37 33.86 21.40
CA PHE A 335 7.07 34.13 22.02
C PHE A 335 7.06 33.80 23.52
N ASP A 336 8.13 34.17 24.23
CA ASP A 336 8.08 34.35 25.68
C ASP A 336 7.33 35.67 25.95
N ASN A 337 6.04 35.59 26.32
CA ASN A 337 5.32 36.56 27.20
C ASN A 337 3.79 36.40 27.24
N VAL A 338 3.19 35.31 26.75
CA VAL A 338 1.80 34.99 27.12
C VAL A 338 1.81 33.72 27.94
N ALA A 339 1.79 33.90 29.26
CA ALA A 339 1.54 32.82 30.21
C ALA A 339 0.20 32.17 29.85
N VAL A 340 0.26 31.02 29.17
CA VAL A 340 -0.86 30.09 29.11
C VAL A 340 -0.87 29.40 30.47
N PRO A 341 -1.96 29.47 31.25
CA PRO A 341 -2.07 28.69 32.47
C PRO A 341 -1.85 27.22 32.11
N GLU A 342 -0.88 26.57 32.75
CA GLU A 342 -0.73 25.12 32.71
C GLU A 342 -2.06 24.52 33.17
N ALA A 343 -2.83 24.00 32.23
CA ALA A 343 -3.98 23.17 32.54
C ALA A 343 -3.41 21.80 32.95
N ASP A 344 -3.31 21.59 34.25
CA ASP A 344 -2.84 20.37 34.93
C ASP A 344 -3.66 19.10 34.61
N ASP A 345 -4.71 19.20 33.78
CA ASP A 345 -5.67 18.12 33.49
C ASP A 345 -5.70 17.68 32.01
N ALA A 346 -4.61 17.86 31.26
CA ALA A 346 -4.48 17.16 29.99
C ALA A 346 -4.37 15.65 30.28
N PRO A 347 -5.28 14.78 29.78
CA PRO A 347 -5.23 13.36 30.07
C PRO A 347 -3.88 12.81 29.60
N ARG A 348 -3.02 12.43 30.55
CA ARG A 348 -1.83 11.64 30.28
C ARG A 348 -2.28 10.43 29.47
N HIS A 349 -1.67 10.23 28.30
CA HIS A 349 -1.89 9.06 27.47
C HIS A 349 -1.37 7.81 28.22
N ASP A 350 -2.13 7.33 29.20
CA ASP A 350 -1.83 6.18 30.06
C ASP A 350 -1.88 4.83 29.33
N ASP A 351 -2.17 4.81 28.03
CA ASP A 351 -2.28 3.56 27.27
C ASP A 351 -0.91 2.98 26.83
N LEU A 352 0.20 3.67 27.13
CA LEU A 352 1.56 3.19 26.89
C LEU A 352 2.29 2.72 28.16
N SER A 353 1.85 3.14 29.35
CA SER A 353 2.50 2.88 30.65
C SER A 353 2.58 1.39 31.01
N GLY A 354 1.73 0.55 30.41
CA GLY A 354 1.78 -0.90 30.58
C GLY A 354 2.83 -1.65 29.73
N ARG A 355 3.39 -1.02 28.69
CA ARG A 355 4.24 -1.69 27.68
C ARG A 355 5.67 -1.16 27.62
N PHE A 356 5.89 0.05 28.10
CA PHE A 356 7.18 0.72 28.16
C PHE A 356 7.35 1.29 29.57
N ALA A 357 8.48 1.00 30.21
CA ALA A 357 8.88 1.68 31.44
C ALA A 357 9.70 2.91 31.04
N VAL A 358 9.43 4.04 31.66
CA VAL A 358 10.35 5.19 31.60
C VAL A 358 11.36 4.93 32.72
N SER A 359 12.66 4.85 32.40
CA SER A 359 13.70 4.78 33.43
C SER A 359 13.80 6.14 34.15
N GLU A 360 14.46 6.18 35.31
CA GLU A 360 14.71 7.43 36.05
C GLU A 360 15.47 8.50 35.23
N ASP A 361 16.10 8.12 34.12
CA ASP A 361 16.82 9.03 33.21
C ASP A 361 15.97 9.46 31.99
N ASP A 362 14.64 9.37 32.07
CA ASP A 362 13.69 9.60 30.96
C ASP A 362 13.90 8.71 29.72
N THR A 363 14.74 7.68 29.81
CA THR A 363 14.90 6.70 28.73
C THR A 363 13.71 5.75 28.70
N VAL A 364 13.06 5.63 27.55
CA VAL A 364 11.92 4.73 27.36
C VAL A 364 12.44 3.30 27.20
N VAL A 365 12.60 2.58 28.30
CA VAL A 365 13.04 1.19 28.34
C VAL A 365 11.83 0.26 28.26
N ARG A 366 11.75 -0.57 27.23
CA ARG A 366 10.66 -1.53 27.09
C ARG A 366 10.66 -2.53 28.24
N ASN A 367 9.50 -2.74 28.88
CA ASN A 367 9.30 -3.84 29.83
C ASN A 367 9.32 -5.18 29.07
N PHE A 368 10.51 -5.79 28.98
CA PHE A 368 10.83 -7.00 28.20
C PHE A 368 9.83 -8.15 28.44
N TRP A 369 9.27 -8.24 29.65
CA TRP A 369 8.36 -9.31 30.06
C TRP A 369 6.91 -9.17 29.61
N ARG A 370 6.45 -8.01 29.09
CA ARG A 370 5.02 -7.76 28.82
C ARG A 370 4.63 -7.45 27.37
N GLY A 371 5.59 -7.28 26.45
CA GLY A 371 5.30 -6.79 25.09
C GLY A 371 5.27 -7.83 23.97
N PHE A 372 4.06 -8.25 23.57
CA PHE A 372 3.55 -8.75 22.25
C PHE A 372 2.44 -9.79 22.40
N GLY A 373 2.26 -10.35 23.61
CA GLY A 373 1.16 -11.26 23.93
C GLY A 373 1.09 -11.60 25.43
N GLY A 374 1.44 -10.64 26.29
CA GLY A 374 1.44 -10.79 27.75
C GLY A 374 2.26 -12.00 28.24
N GLY A 375 3.58 -11.88 28.38
CA GLY A 375 4.48 -12.82 29.09
C GLY A 375 4.62 -14.25 28.53
N ARG A 376 3.53 -14.88 28.09
CA ARG A 376 3.47 -16.23 27.52
C ARG A 376 3.37 -16.22 26.00
N GLY A 377 2.72 -15.22 25.39
CA GLY A 377 2.52 -15.16 23.94
C GLY A 377 3.80 -15.06 23.10
N TRP A 378 4.90 -14.52 23.65
CA TRP A 378 6.16 -14.35 22.92
C TRP A 378 6.85 -15.69 22.62
N PHE A 379 6.93 -16.57 23.63
CA PHE A 379 7.48 -17.92 23.47
C PHE A 379 6.65 -18.71 22.47
N HIS A 380 5.33 -18.57 22.49
CA HIS A 380 4.47 -19.24 21.52
C HIS A 380 4.71 -18.73 20.09
N GLY A 381 4.73 -17.41 19.86
CA GLY A 381 4.98 -16.84 18.52
C GLY A 381 6.34 -17.23 17.94
N LEU A 382 7.41 -17.11 18.73
CA LEU A 382 8.76 -17.50 18.30
C LEU A 382 8.87 -19.02 18.10
N ARG A 383 8.26 -19.85 18.95
CA ARG A 383 8.23 -21.32 18.77
C ARG A 383 7.50 -21.72 17.50
N TRP A 384 6.34 -21.14 17.22
CA TRP A 384 5.62 -21.40 15.97
C TRP A 384 6.42 -20.94 14.75
N TYR A 385 7.11 -19.80 14.86
CA TYR A 385 8.02 -19.34 13.81
C TYR A 385 9.19 -20.31 13.58
N LEU A 386 9.93 -20.67 14.64
CA LEU A 386 11.07 -21.59 14.54
C LEU A 386 10.63 -22.98 14.08
N LEU A 387 9.49 -23.48 14.56
CA LEU A 387 8.89 -24.73 14.10
C LEU A 387 8.61 -24.65 12.61
N ALA A 388 7.99 -23.58 12.13
CA ALA A 388 7.64 -23.43 10.74
C ALA A 388 8.85 -23.14 9.84
N VAL A 389 9.88 -22.43 10.30
CA VAL A 389 11.20 -22.36 9.62
C VAL A 389 11.79 -23.77 9.52
N GLY A 390 11.74 -24.54 10.61
CA GLY A 390 12.12 -25.95 10.63
C GLY A 390 11.33 -26.77 9.60
N VAL A 391 10.01 -26.59 9.54
CA VAL A 391 9.11 -27.22 8.56
C VAL A 391 9.52 -26.82 7.14
N VAL A 392 9.74 -25.54 6.84
CA VAL A 392 10.16 -25.10 5.50
C VAL A 392 11.51 -25.74 5.11
N LEU A 393 12.49 -25.73 6.02
CA LEU A 393 13.82 -26.29 5.78
C LEU A 393 13.79 -27.83 5.64
N MET A 394 12.95 -28.51 6.41
CA MET A 394 12.77 -29.97 6.37
C MET A 394 11.98 -30.43 5.14
N LEU A 395 10.86 -29.77 4.85
CA LEU A 395 9.92 -30.17 3.80
C LEU A 395 10.37 -29.78 2.40
N SER A 396 11.26 -28.80 2.26
CA SER A 396 11.70 -28.27 0.97
C SER A 396 13.13 -28.72 0.63
N SER A 397 13.53 -29.97 0.85
CA SER A 397 14.95 -30.37 0.87
C SER A 397 15.83 -29.92 -0.33
N PRO A 398 15.33 -29.82 -1.59
CA PRO A 398 16.11 -29.24 -2.71
C PRO A 398 16.07 -27.70 -2.74
N ALA A 399 15.04 -27.10 -2.17
CA ALA A 399 14.77 -25.66 -2.16
C ALA A 399 15.11 -24.98 -0.81
N ARG A 400 15.64 -25.72 0.18
CA ARG A 400 15.90 -25.24 1.55
C ARG A 400 16.72 -23.97 1.61
N TRP A 401 17.73 -23.83 0.74
CA TRP A 401 18.58 -22.64 0.70
C TRP A 401 17.87 -21.44 0.07
N ARG A 402 17.04 -21.67 -0.96
CA ARG A 402 16.18 -20.63 -1.54
C ARG A 402 15.15 -20.15 -0.52
N GLY A 403 14.54 -21.09 0.21
CA GLY A 403 13.65 -20.79 1.33
C GLY A 403 14.33 -20.00 2.43
N ALA A 404 15.57 -20.37 2.80
CA ALA A 404 16.35 -19.65 3.80
C ALA A 404 16.65 -18.20 3.38
N VAL A 405 17.01 -17.94 2.12
CA VAL A 405 17.20 -16.58 1.61
C VAL A 405 15.90 -15.78 1.64
N ALA A 406 14.77 -16.39 1.28
CA ALA A 406 13.47 -15.73 1.34
C ALA A 406 12.95 -15.50 2.77
N LEU A 407 13.39 -16.31 3.74
CA LEU A 407 13.05 -16.18 5.17
C LEU A 407 14.04 -15.33 5.97
N ALA A 408 15.27 -15.12 5.49
CA ALA A 408 16.24 -14.20 6.09
C ALA A 408 15.62 -12.82 6.41
N PRO A 409 14.79 -12.23 5.54
CA PRO A 409 13.89 -11.12 5.86
C PRO A 409 13.20 -11.19 7.24
N ALA A 410 12.48 -12.27 7.52
CA ALA A 410 11.74 -12.48 8.75
C ALA A 410 12.68 -12.73 9.94
N VAL A 411 13.85 -13.32 9.70
CA VAL A 411 14.90 -13.47 10.73
C VAL A 411 15.48 -12.10 11.12
N ILE A 412 15.80 -11.24 10.15
CA ILE A 412 16.29 -9.88 10.42
C ILE A 412 15.22 -9.08 11.19
N ALA A 413 13.97 -9.17 10.75
CA ALA A 413 12.84 -8.54 11.46
C ALA A 413 12.72 -9.03 12.90
N ALA A 414 12.85 -10.34 13.12
CA ALA A 414 12.87 -10.93 14.46
C ALA A 414 14.06 -10.41 15.27
N LEU A 415 15.28 -10.36 14.71
CA LEU A 415 16.45 -9.83 15.40
C LEU A 415 16.25 -8.37 15.82
N VAL A 416 15.69 -7.52 14.94
CA VAL A 416 15.38 -6.13 15.27
C VAL A 416 14.36 -6.02 16.41
N LEU A 417 13.36 -6.91 16.47
CA LEU A 417 12.34 -6.90 17.52
C LEU A 417 12.81 -7.52 18.85
N TYR A 418 13.71 -8.49 18.79
CA TYR A 418 14.02 -9.37 19.92
C TYR A 418 15.43 -9.20 20.49
N VAL A 419 16.34 -8.50 19.80
CA VAL A 419 17.63 -8.09 20.37
C VAL A 419 17.43 -6.73 21.07
N PRO A 420 17.53 -6.64 22.40
CA PRO A 420 17.12 -5.44 23.15
C PRO A 420 17.81 -4.16 22.67
N SER A 421 19.13 -4.19 22.46
CA SER A 421 19.89 -3.01 22.01
C SER A 421 19.45 -2.52 20.63
N ILE A 422 19.18 -3.43 19.70
CA ILE A 422 18.71 -3.09 18.35
C ILE A 422 17.27 -2.57 18.40
N CYS A 423 16.41 -3.21 19.22
CA CYS A 423 15.04 -2.79 19.40
C CYS A 423 14.95 -1.41 20.03
N THR A 424 15.74 -1.11 21.06
CA THR A 424 15.79 0.21 21.70
C THR A 424 16.19 1.28 20.69
N LEU A 425 17.30 1.08 19.98
CA LEU A 425 17.76 2.00 18.93
C LEU A 425 16.69 2.21 17.84
N ALA A 426 16.04 1.13 17.40
CA ALA A 426 15.00 1.20 16.38
C ALA A 426 13.73 1.90 16.89
N VAL A 427 13.35 1.71 18.15
CA VAL A 427 12.19 2.38 18.77
C VAL A 427 12.46 3.86 18.98
N GLU A 428 13.64 4.24 19.48
CA GLU A 428 14.07 5.63 19.63
C GLU A 428 14.10 6.36 18.28
N THR A 429 14.55 5.66 17.23
CA THR A 429 14.67 6.26 15.89
C THR A 429 13.34 6.31 15.13
N LEU A 430 12.47 5.31 15.28
CA LEU A 430 11.33 5.08 14.37
C LEU A 430 9.97 5.01 15.07
N SER A 431 9.90 5.11 16.40
CA SER A 431 8.74 4.84 17.27
C SER A 431 8.32 3.37 17.36
N ALA A 432 7.81 2.96 18.52
CA ALA A 432 7.48 1.56 18.78
C ALA A 432 6.26 1.05 18.01
N THR A 433 5.19 1.84 17.92
CA THR A 433 3.97 1.47 17.18
C THR A 433 4.28 1.23 15.70
N TRP A 434 5.14 2.07 15.15
CA TRP A 434 5.61 1.97 13.78
C TRP A 434 6.48 0.73 13.54
N LEU A 435 7.46 0.47 14.40
CA LEU A 435 8.37 -0.67 14.26
C LEU A 435 7.61 -1.99 14.31
N VAL A 436 6.73 -2.12 15.29
CA VAL A 436 5.89 -3.31 15.50
C VAL A 436 4.97 -3.57 14.31
N GLY A 437 4.25 -2.55 13.84
CA GLY A 437 3.33 -2.70 12.72
C GLY A 437 4.04 -3.18 11.46
N ARG A 438 5.23 -2.63 11.15
CA ARG A 438 5.95 -2.90 9.90
C ARG A 438 6.73 -4.21 9.91
N LEU A 439 7.29 -4.62 11.05
CA LEU A 439 7.97 -5.91 11.16
C LEU A 439 6.98 -7.08 11.17
N ALA A 440 5.77 -6.89 11.72
CA ALA A 440 4.67 -7.84 11.53
C ALA A 440 4.35 -8.03 10.04
N PHE A 441 4.34 -6.96 9.22
CA PHE A 441 4.12 -7.09 7.78
C PHE A 441 5.19 -7.95 7.09
N VAL A 442 6.48 -7.74 7.38
CA VAL A 442 7.57 -8.55 6.78
C VAL A 442 7.37 -10.03 7.06
N PHE A 443 6.98 -10.36 8.30
CA PHE A 443 6.63 -11.71 8.69
C PHE A 443 5.45 -12.24 7.86
N TRP A 444 4.36 -11.47 7.79
CA TRP A 444 3.15 -11.86 7.06
C TRP A 444 3.35 -12.09 5.56
N ILE A 445 4.26 -11.36 4.92
CA ILE A 445 4.48 -11.45 3.46
C ILE A 445 5.32 -12.66 3.11
N THR A 446 6.26 -13.05 3.96
CA THR A 446 7.23 -14.11 3.66
C THR A 446 6.82 -15.44 4.27
N PHE A 447 6.39 -15.44 5.52
CA PHE A 447 6.25 -16.66 6.31
C PHE A 447 5.04 -17.52 5.89
N PRO A 448 3.78 -17.06 5.96
CA PRO A 448 2.62 -17.88 5.60
C PRO A 448 2.69 -18.43 4.16
N PRO A 449 3.02 -17.62 3.12
CA PRO A 449 3.10 -18.14 1.77
C PRO A 449 4.16 -19.23 1.59
N ILE A 450 5.34 -19.06 2.19
CA ILE A 450 6.41 -20.06 2.09
C ILE A 450 6.02 -21.33 2.85
N VAL A 451 5.46 -21.22 4.05
CA VAL A 451 5.02 -22.39 4.84
C VAL A 451 3.94 -23.16 4.09
N VAL A 452 2.91 -22.49 3.59
CA VAL A 452 1.84 -23.14 2.81
C VAL A 452 2.41 -23.76 1.55
N GLY A 453 3.25 -23.03 0.80
CA GLY A 453 3.93 -23.57 -0.36
C GLY A 453 4.76 -24.83 -0.03
N SER A 454 5.54 -24.80 1.04
CA SER A 454 6.37 -25.94 1.47
C SER A 454 5.55 -27.17 1.88
N VAL A 455 4.43 -26.98 2.58
CA VAL A 455 3.51 -28.07 2.91
C VAL A 455 2.94 -28.70 1.64
N PHE A 456 2.49 -27.89 0.69
CA PHE A 456 1.93 -28.37 -0.56
C PHE A 456 2.97 -29.01 -1.48
N TYR A 457 4.21 -28.50 -1.46
CA TYR A 457 5.34 -29.12 -2.13
C TYR A 457 5.62 -30.51 -1.56
N TRP A 458 5.64 -30.66 -0.24
CA TRP A 458 5.83 -31.95 0.40
C TRP A 458 4.69 -32.92 0.09
N LEU A 459 3.44 -32.46 0.11
CA LEU A 459 2.28 -33.26 -0.28
C LEU A 459 2.42 -33.74 -1.73
N GLU A 460 2.73 -32.84 -2.67
CA GLU A 460 2.92 -33.16 -4.08
C GLU A 460 4.02 -34.22 -4.27
N VAL A 461 5.18 -34.04 -3.63
CA VAL A 461 6.31 -34.99 -3.71
C VAL A 461 5.96 -36.33 -3.08
N SER A 462 5.30 -36.33 -1.93
CA SER A 462 4.93 -37.55 -1.20
C SER A 462 3.92 -38.37 -1.99
N LEU A 463 2.91 -37.72 -2.57
CA LEU A 463 1.90 -38.37 -3.39
C LEU A 463 2.48 -38.89 -4.72
N ALA A 464 3.39 -38.16 -5.35
CA ALA A 464 4.10 -38.64 -6.53
C ALA A 464 4.91 -39.91 -6.24
N ARG A 465 5.54 -40.01 -5.05
CA ARG A 465 6.24 -41.23 -4.62
C ARG A 465 5.27 -42.39 -4.41
N TRP A 466 4.13 -42.16 -3.76
CA TRP A 466 3.11 -43.19 -3.52
C TRP A 466 2.49 -43.71 -4.80
N THR A 467 2.18 -42.83 -5.77
CA THR A 467 1.58 -43.22 -7.05
C THR A 467 2.55 -43.93 -8.00
N ASN A 468 3.86 -43.69 -7.87
CA ASN A 468 4.89 -44.46 -8.55
C ASN A 468 5.07 -45.89 -7.98
N VAL A 469 4.48 -46.21 -6.83
CA VAL A 469 4.40 -47.58 -6.33
C VAL A 469 3.27 -48.32 -7.07
N ARG A 470 3.60 -48.87 -8.25
CA ARG A 470 2.96 -49.99 -8.96
C ARG A 470 1.41 -50.01 -9.09
N LEU A 471 0.72 -48.87 -9.10
CA LEU A 471 -0.69 -48.88 -9.46
C LEU A 471 -0.82 -48.73 -10.99
N PRO A 472 -1.54 -49.64 -11.70
CA PRO A 472 -1.75 -49.58 -13.14
C PRO A 472 -2.73 -48.45 -13.46
N ILE A 473 -2.23 -47.21 -13.41
CA ILE A 473 -3.02 -45.97 -13.49
C ILE A 473 -2.75 -45.31 -14.84
N SER A 474 -3.30 -45.87 -15.92
CA SER A 474 -3.34 -45.17 -17.22
C SER A 474 -4.61 -44.32 -17.40
N ARG A 475 -5.66 -44.57 -16.60
CA ARG A 475 -6.94 -43.82 -16.65
C ARG A 475 -7.27 -42.99 -15.40
N PHE A 476 -6.74 -43.36 -14.23
CA PHE A 476 -6.95 -42.62 -12.96
C PHE A 476 -5.89 -41.53 -12.70
N GLY A 477 -4.88 -41.39 -13.58
CA GLY A 477 -3.67 -40.60 -13.31
C GLY A 477 -3.92 -39.10 -13.26
N SER A 478 -4.96 -38.61 -13.95
CA SER A 478 -5.41 -37.22 -13.89
C SER A 478 -6.25 -36.96 -12.63
N ALA A 479 -7.15 -37.86 -12.26
CA ALA A 479 -7.99 -37.74 -11.06
C ALA A 479 -7.17 -37.79 -9.76
N VAL A 480 -6.19 -38.70 -9.67
CA VAL A 480 -5.27 -38.80 -8.52
C VAL A 480 -4.31 -37.60 -8.44
N ARG A 481 -4.00 -36.94 -9.57
CA ARG A 481 -3.27 -35.66 -9.57
C ARG A 481 -4.16 -34.47 -9.22
N LEU A 482 -5.47 -34.53 -9.47
CA LEU A 482 -6.42 -33.47 -9.15
C LEU A 482 -6.90 -33.51 -7.70
N ALA A 483 -7.11 -34.69 -7.12
CA ALA A 483 -7.65 -34.83 -5.76
C ALA A 483 -6.84 -34.12 -4.67
N PRO A 484 -5.49 -34.17 -4.67
CA PRO A 484 -4.66 -33.41 -3.72
C PRO A 484 -4.75 -31.90 -3.94
N ARG A 485 -4.95 -31.49 -5.21
CA ARG A 485 -5.12 -30.08 -5.55
C ARG A 485 -6.44 -29.55 -5.03
N ALA A 486 -7.52 -30.32 -5.23
CA ALA A 486 -8.84 -30.00 -4.73
C ALA A 486 -8.91 -30.04 -3.19
N PHE A 487 -8.33 -31.07 -2.56
CA PHE A 487 -8.28 -31.21 -1.10
C PHE A 487 -7.44 -30.10 -0.45
N GLY A 488 -6.29 -29.78 -1.05
CA GLY A 488 -5.48 -28.67 -0.60
C GLY A 488 -6.19 -27.31 -0.76
N ALA A 489 -6.86 -27.08 -1.89
CA ALA A 489 -7.71 -25.89 -2.06
C ALA A 489 -8.80 -25.80 -0.99
N LEU A 490 -9.42 -26.94 -0.63
CA LEU A 490 -10.41 -27.01 0.44
C LEU A 490 -9.81 -26.69 1.82
N ILE A 491 -8.65 -27.26 2.17
CA ILE A 491 -7.95 -26.95 3.43
C ILE A 491 -7.62 -25.45 3.49
N ILE A 492 -7.18 -24.86 2.38
CA ILE A 492 -6.89 -23.45 2.29
C ILE A 492 -8.14 -22.62 2.58
N VAL A 493 -9.28 -22.96 1.99
CA VAL A 493 -10.55 -22.27 2.23
C VAL A 493 -10.97 -22.40 3.70
N VAL A 494 -10.89 -23.60 4.28
CA VAL A 494 -11.26 -23.85 5.69
C VAL A 494 -10.33 -23.12 6.65
N ALA A 495 -9.01 -23.17 6.43
CA ALA A 495 -8.03 -22.47 7.25
C ALA A 495 -8.17 -20.94 7.14
N ALA A 496 -8.52 -20.44 5.95
CA ALA A 496 -8.80 -19.03 5.73
C ALA A 496 -10.07 -18.55 6.44
N MET A 497 -11.08 -19.41 6.54
CA MET A 497 -12.31 -19.10 7.27
C MET A 497 -12.11 -19.05 8.80
N GLY A 498 -11.21 -19.88 9.35
CA GLY A 498 -10.91 -19.90 10.78
C GLY A 498 -9.97 -18.79 11.28
N TYR A 499 -9.22 -18.13 10.38
CA TYR A 499 -8.27 -17.08 10.71
C TYR A 499 -8.91 -15.69 10.67
N GLN A 500 -9.79 -15.37 11.62
CA GLN A 500 -10.46 -14.06 11.69
C GLN A 500 -9.98 -13.26 12.90
N GLN A 501 -9.31 -12.13 12.67
CA GLN A 501 -8.88 -11.22 13.73
C GLN A 501 -9.37 -9.77 13.59
N ASN A 502 -10.23 -9.41 12.61
CA ASN A 502 -10.58 -7.99 12.38
C ASN A 502 -12.01 -7.76 11.85
N PHE A 503 -12.43 -6.49 11.95
CA PHE A 503 -13.75 -5.85 11.72
C PHE A 503 -14.61 -6.27 10.51
N VAL A 504 -14.10 -7.05 9.54
CA VAL A 504 -14.88 -7.55 8.40
C VAL A 504 -14.49 -9.00 8.13
N ASP A 505 -15.42 -9.91 8.38
CA ASP A 505 -15.26 -11.32 8.11
C ASP A 505 -15.71 -11.69 6.68
N TRP A 506 -15.46 -12.94 6.29
CA TRP A 506 -15.92 -13.47 5.02
C TRP A 506 -17.45 -13.42 4.88
N GLY A 507 -18.18 -13.51 5.99
CA GLY A 507 -19.64 -13.37 6.01
C GLY A 507 -20.06 -11.98 5.56
N THR A 508 -19.45 -10.93 6.11
CA THR A 508 -19.67 -9.53 5.74
C THR A 508 -19.29 -9.26 4.30
N TYR A 509 -18.15 -9.80 3.84
CA TYR A 509 -17.73 -9.70 2.44
C TYR A 509 -18.74 -10.35 1.49
N ALA A 510 -19.16 -11.59 1.76
CA ALA A 510 -20.14 -12.31 0.95
C ALA A 510 -21.52 -11.62 0.98
N ALA A 511 -21.96 -11.15 2.14
CA ALA A 511 -23.20 -10.39 2.29
C ALA A 511 -23.17 -9.10 1.47
N ARG A 512 -22.05 -8.37 1.47
CA ARG A 512 -21.87 -7.19 0.62
C ARG A 512 -21.92 -7.55 -0.86
N VAL A 513 -21.17 -8.54 -1.32
CA VAL A 513 -21.19 -9.00 -2.72
C VAL A 513 -22.60 -9.39 -3.16
N GLY A 514 -23.35 -10.10 -2.30
CA GLY A 514 -24.72 -10.54 -2.52
C GLY A 514 -25.79 -9.44 -2.42
N SER A 515 -25.48 -8.29 -1.81
CA SER A 515 -26.44 -7.18 -1.67
C SER A 515 -26.79 -6.52 -3.01
N SER A 516 -27.90 -5.77 -3.10
CA SER A 516 -28.31 -5.12 -4.35
C SER A 516 -27.24 -4.14 -4.85
N ALA A 517 -27.16 -3.91 -6.16
CA ALA A 517 -26.22 -2.93 -6.71
C ALA A 517 -26.40 -1.54 -6.08
N GLU A 518 -27.64 -1.17 -5.79
CA GLU A 518 -27.96 0.07 -5.07
C GLU A 518 -27.29 0.14 -3.69
N LYS A 519 -27.38 -0.92 -2.87
CA LYS A 519 -26.72 -0.97 -1.56
C LYS A 519 -25.19 -0.91 -1.68
N ARG A 520 -24.61 -1.64 -2.64
CA ARG A 520 -23.14 -1.69 -2.84
C ARG A 520 -22.56 -0.37 -3.32
N TRP A 521 -23.34 0.40 -4.08
CA TRP A 521 -22.93 1.69 -4.64
C TRP A 521 -23.49 2.88 -3.87
N HIS A 522 -24.19 2.66 -2.75
CA HIS A 522 -24.81 3.72 -1.96
C HIS A 522 -23.78 4.75 -1.49
N GLU A 523 -22.69 4.30 -0.87
CA GLU A 523 -21.61 5.17 -0.38
C GLU A 523 -20.98 6.01 -1.52
N VAL A 524 -20.78 5.41 -2.69
CA VAL A 524 -20.25 6.12 -3.86
C VAL A 524 -21.21 7.17 -4.38
N ARG A 525 -22.49 6.82 -4.52
CA ARG A 525 -23.52 7.75 -4.98
C ARG A 525 -23.67 8.91 -4.01
N TYR A 526 -23.66 8.62 -2.71
CA TYR A 526 -23.64 9.63 -1.66
C TYR A 526 -22.45 10.58 -1.84
N PHE A 527 -21.25 10.06 -2.03
CA PHE A 527 -20.06 10.89 -2.22
C PHE A 527 -20.06 11.70 -3.52
N VAL A 528 -20.59 11.14 -4.62
CA VAL A 528 -20.79 11.89 -5.87
C VAL A 528 -21.76 13.04 -5.65
N MET A 529 -22.88 12.77 -4.99
CA MET A 529 -23.90 13.78 -4.69
C MET A 529 -23.38 14.85 -3.73
N VAL A 530 -22.59 14.49 -2.71
CA VAL A 530 -21.91 15.45 -1.83
C VAL A 530 -20.94 16.32 -2.62
N ARG A 531 -20.16 15.73 -3.54
CA ARG A 531 -19.25 16.49 -4.39
C ARG A 531 -20.00 17.52 -5.25
N GLU A 532 -21.05 17.09 -5.96
CA GLU A 532 -21.88 17.98 -6.78
C GLU A 532 -22.45 19.13 -5.94
N TRP A 533 -22.92 18.82 -4.73
CA TRP A 533 -23.40 19.84 -3.79
C TRP A 533 -22.31 20.83 -3.34
N LEU A 534 -21.07 20.37 -3.13
CA LEU A 534 -19.92 21.21 -2.80
C LEU A 534 -19.52 22.10 -3.99
N GLU A 535 -19.49 21.55 -5.20
CA GLU A 535 -19.15 22.26 -6.44
C GLU A 535 -20.11 23.42 -6.72
N GLU A 536 -21.41 23.25 -6.42
CA GLU A 536 -22.41 24.30 -6.55
C GLU A 536 -22.27 25.44 -5.52
N ARG A 537 -21.53 25.24 -4.42
CA ARG A 537 -21.58 26.12 -3.23
C ARG A 537 -20.25 26.67 -2.77
N LEU A 538 -19.15 26.01 -3.09
CA LEU A 538 -17.82 26.33 -2.63
C LEU A 538 -16.86 26.53 -3.79
N THR A 539 -15.90 27.44 -3.62
CA THR A 539 -14.87 27.66 -4.63
C THR A 539 -13.75 26.62 -4.46
N PRO A 540 -13.19 26.05 -5.54
CA PRO A 540 -12.00 25.19 -5.44
C PRO A 540 -10.86 25.89 -4.69
N GLY A 541 -10.18 25.15 -3.82
CA GLY A 541 -9.06 25.63 -3.00
C GLY A 541 -9.47 26.38 -1.74
N GLU A 542 -10.76 26.52 -1.45
CA GLU A 542 -11.26 27.24 -0.28
C GLU A 542 -10.97 26.51 1.04
N THR A 543 -10.58 27.27 2.08
CA THR A 543 -10.38 26.72 3.44
C THR A 543 -11.71 26.63 4.18
N VAL A 544 -12.08 25.41 4.57
CA VAL A 544 -13.33 25.10 5.26
C VAL A 544 -13.05 24.61 6.68
N LEU A 545 -13.82 25.14 7.64
CA LEU A 545 -13.83 24.66 9.02
C LEU A 545 -14.69 23.40 9.12
N THR A 546 -14.13 22.31 9.58
CA THR A 546 -14.88 21.07 9.86
C THR A 546 -14.08 20.21 10.84
N PRO A 547 -14.72 19.33 11.62
CA PRO A 547 -14.02 18.31 12.39
C PRO A 547 -13.09 17.46 11.51
N ALA A 548 -11.95 17.05 12.04
CA ALA A 548 -10.94 16.30 11.30
C ALA A 548 -11.47 14.99 10.64
N PRO A 549 -12.32 14.17 11.29
CA PRO A 549 -12.87 12.97 10.64
C PRO A 549 -13.70 13.27 9.39
N VAL A 550 -14.43 14.38 9.39
CA VAL A 550 -15.25 14.82 8.25
C VAL A 550 -14.36 15.38 7.15
N ALA A 551 -13.33 16.17 7.50
CA ALA A 551 -12.34 16.63 6.53
C ALA A 551 -11.80 15.44 5.71
N PHE A 552 -11.43 14.35 6.39
CA PHE A 552 -10.92 13.13 5.74
C PHE A 552 -11.85 12.53 4.68
N GLN A 553 -13.16 12.70 4.83
CA GLN A 553 -14.14 12.20 3.88
C GLN A 553 -14.38 13.18 2.72
N LEU A 554 -14.21 14.49 2.96
CA LEU A 554 -14.51 15.53 1.98
C LEU A 554 -13.36 15.83 1.02
N ALA A 555 -12.11 15.83 1.48
CA ALA A 555 -10.95 16.15 0.63
C ALA A 555 -10.75 15.21 -0.58
N PRO A 556 -11.11 13.90 -0.52
CA PRO A 556 -11.16 13.04 -1.69
C PRO A 556 -12.12 13.49 -2.79
N LEU A 557 -13.15 14.26 -2.43
CA LEU A 557 -14.31 14.53 -3.27
C LEU A 557 -14.13 15.83 -4.04
N TYR A 558 -13.69 16.88 -3.36
CA TYR A 558 -13.60 18.24 -3.90
C TYR A 558 -12.34 18.95 -3.37
N ASP A 559 -11.82 19.90 -4.14
CA ASP A 559 -10.62 20.66 -3.79
C ASP A 559 -10.90 21.64 -2.65
N LEU A 560 -10.79 21.15 -1.41
CA LEU A 560 -11.02 21.91 -0.18
C LEU A 560 -9.79 21.83 0.72
N ARG A 561 -9.53 22.91 1.46
CA ARG A 561 -8.45 23.01 2.43
C ARG A 561 -9.00 23.01 3.85
N PHE A 562 -8.19 22.54 4.80
CA PHE A 562 -8.57 22.34 6.19
C PHE A 562 -7.47 22.77 7.14
N ILE A 563 -7.84 23.02 8.40
CA ILE A 563 -6.87 23.24 9.48
C ILE A 563 -6.33 21.86 9.92
N ALA A 564 -5.32 21.38 9.18
CA ALA A 564 -4.46 20.21 9.46
C ALA A 564 -5.11 19.00 10.18
N PRO A 565 -5.59 17.99 9.46
CA PRO A 565 -6.01 16.73 10.07
C PRO A 565 -4.79 15.89 10.47
N LYS A 566 -4.60 15.64 11.78
CA LYS A 566 -3.44 14.98 12.44
C LYS A 566 -2.81 13.79 11.69
N ARG A 567 -3.62 12.91 11.07
CA ARG A 567 -3.15 11.71 10.36
C ARG A 567 -2.82 11.91 8.86
N GLY A 568 -3.36 12.97 8.25
CA GLY A 568 -3.28 13.20 6.80
C GLY A 568 -2.22 14.23 6.39
N ALA A 569 -1.80 15.04 7.34
CA ALA A 569 -0.98 16.22 7.10
C ALA A 569 0.34 16.15 7.90
N ALA A 570 1.02 15.00 7.84
CA ALA A 570 2.24 14.76 8.62
C ALA A 570 3.43 15.68 8.24
N GLY A 571 3.32 16.43 7.14
CA GLY A 571 4.31 17.42 6.70
C GLY A 571 3.98 18.85 7.15
N VAL A 572 2.88 19.04 7.89
CA VAL A 572 2.42 20.36 8.33
C VAL A 572 3.14 20.80 9.58
N PHE A 573 3.72 22.00 9.53
CA PHE A 573 4.36 22.66 10.65
C PHE A 573 3.35 22.93 11.79
N ASP A 574 3.80 22.76 13.04
CA ASP A 574 3.00 23.05 14.23
C ASP A 574 1.67 22.26 14.28
N ALA A 575 1.63 21.02 13.77
CA ALA A 575 0.40 20.22 13.66
C ALA A 575 -0.40 20.15 14.97
N GLU A 576 0.27 19.98 16.12
CA GLU A 576 -0.37 19.98 17.44
C GLU A 576 -0.96 21.34 17.81
N LYS A 577 -0.26 22.43 17.50
CA LYS A 577 -0.76 23.81 17.72
C LYS A 577 -1.94 24.12 16.81
N ARG A 578 -1.94 23.62 15.57
CA ARG A 578 -3.10 23.70 14.66
C ARG A 578 -4.27 22.89 15.18
N GLU A 579 -4.02 21.69 15.70
CA GLU A 579 -5.05 20.86 16.34
C GLU A 579 -5.65 21.58 17.54
N ARG A 580 -4.82 22.18 18.42
CA ARG A 580 -5.29 23.05 19.52
C ARG A 580 -6.10 24.26 19.02
N ARG A 581 -5.71 24.89 17.91
CA ARG A 581 -6.44 26.02 17.32
C ARG A 581 -7.76 25.58 16.69
N LEU A 582 -7.80 24.42 16.04
CA LEU A 582 -9.03 23.82 15.51
C LEU A 582 -9.97 23.47 16.67
N ALA A 583 -9.46 22.85 17.74
CA ALA A 583 -10.22 22.56 18.94
C ALA A 583 -10.79 23.84 19.56
N ALA A 584 -9.99 24.90 19.67
CA ALA A 584 -10.47 26.21 20.12
C ALA A 584 -11.54 26.80 19.18
N LEU A 585 -11.37 26.72 17.85
CA LEU A 585 -12.40 27.20 16.92
C LEU A 585 -13.75 26.49 17.12
N LEU A 586 -13.71 25.18 17.37
CA LEU A 586 -14.90 24.35 17.51
C LEU A 586 -15.52 24.42 18.91
N ALA A 587 -14.72 24.67 19.95
CA ALA A 587 -15.15 24.67 21.35
C ALA A 587 -16.24 25.75 21.61
N PRO A 588 -17.36 25.41 22.29
CA PRO A 588 -18.47 26.35 22.50
C PRO A 588 -18.08 27.61 23.27
N ASP A 589 -17.22 27.44 24.27
CA ASP A 589 -16.77 28.45 25.24
C ASP A 589 -15.62 29.34 24.73
N THR A 590 -15.14 29.12 23.51
CA THR A 590 -14.06 29.97 22.99
C THR A 590 -14.52 31.41 22.79
N ASP A 591 -13.75 32.32 23.37
CA ASP A 591 -13.94 33.76 23.27
C ASP A 591 -14.21 34.21 21.81
N PRO A 592 -15.27 35.01 21.55
CA PRO A 592 -15.63 35.45 20.20
C PRO A 592 -14.50 36.17 19.46
N ILE A 593 -13.71 37.01 20.13
CA ILE A 593 -12.60 37.76 19.51
C ILE A 593 -11.51 36.78 19.06
N ARG A 594 -11.13 35.85 19.93
CA ARG A 594 -10.21 34.76 19.59
C ARG A 594 -10.72 33.92 18.42
N ARG A 595 -12.02 33.61 18.38
CA ARG A 595 -12.62 32.83 17.30
C ARG A 595 -12.55 33.57 15.96
N VAL A 596 -12.93 34.85 15.92
CA VAL A 596 -12.83 35.69 14.71
C VAL A 596 -11.38 35.80 14.23
N SER A 597 -10.43 36.01 15.15
CA SER A 597 -8.99 36.02 14.86
C SER A 597 -8.53 34.73 14.19
N LEU A 598 -8.97 33.57 14.69
CA LEU A 598 -8.63 32.28 14.10
C LEU A 598 -9.30 32.05 12.74
N LEU A 599 -10.56 32.46 12.55
CA LEU A 599 -11.23 32.40 11.25
C LEU A 599 -10.50 33.23 10.19
N GLN A 600 -10.11 34.46 10.54
CA GLN A 600 -9.35 35.35 9.66
C GLN A 600 -7.96 34.78 9.35
N ARG A 601 -7.26 34.27 10.37
CA ARG A 601 -5.91 33.70 10.22
C ARG A 601 -5.85 32.60 9.17
N TYR A 602 -6.88 31.76 9.11
CA TYR A 602 -6.96 30.63 8.18
C TYR A 602 -7.79 30.93 6.93
N GLY A 603 -8.29 32.16 6.78
CA GLY A 603 -9.12 32.55 5.64
C GLY A 603 -10.44 31.77 5.54
N ILE A 604 -10.99 31.35 6.67
CA ILE A 604 -12.18 30.49 6.73
C ILE A 604 -13.42 31.34 6.49
N ARG A 605 -14.17 31.00 5.43
CA ARG A 605 -15.46 31.61 5.10
C ARG A 605 -16.64 30.68 5.31
N HIS A 606 -16.37 29.38 5.34
CA HIS A 606 -17.38 28.35 5.43
C HIS A 606 -17.04 27.34 6.52
N MET A 607 -18.09 26.88 7.21
CA MET A 607 -18.02 25.69 8.07
C MET A 607 -18.92 24.60 7.51
N LEU A 608 -18.40 23.37 7.50
CA LEU A 608 -19.16 22.16 7.25
C LEU A 608 -19.35 21.42 8.57
N ALA A 609 -20.60 21.21 8.94
CA ALA A 609 -21.00 20.47 10.12
C ALA A 609 -21.77 19.21 9.72
N VAL A 610 -21.62 18.14 10.49
CA VAL A 610 -22.35 16.87 10.30
C VAL A 610 -23.14 16.60 11.57
N ASP A 611 -24.46 16.44 11.41
CA ASP A 611 -25.45 16.08 12.43
C ASP A 611 -25.68 17.12 13.55
N GLU A 612 -24.64 17.80 14.04
CA GLU A 612 -24.74 18.82 15.09
C GLU A 612 -24.18 20.17 14.62
N ILE A 613 -24.97 21.22 14.82
CA ILE A 613 -24.56 22.62 14.59
C ILE A 613 -24.04 23.16 15.93
N PRO A 614 -22.77 23.60 16.02
CA PRO A 614 -22.31 24.26 17.24
C PRO A 614 -23.16 25.50 17.53
N ASP A 615 -23.63 25.68 18.77
CA ASP A 615 -24.57 26.76 19.09
C ASP A 615 -24.04 28.16 18.74
N TRP A 616 -22.73 28.37 18.86
CA TRP A 616 -22.07 29.63 18.50
C TRP A 616 -22.20 29.96 17.01
N THR A 617 -22.53 28.98 16.16
CA THR A 617 -22.72 29.18 14.72
C THR A 617 -24.16 29.54 14.32
N ARG A 618 -25.14 29.43 15.23
CA ARG A 618 -26.55 29.77 14.96
C ARG A 618 -26.80 31.18 14.40
N PRO A 619 -26.02 32.23 14.77
CA PRO A 619 -26.20 33.55 14.18
C PRO A 619 -25.88 33.61 12.68
N TYR A 620 -25.10 32.66 12.14
CA TYR A 620 -24.64 32.69 10.75
C TYR A 620 -25.64 32.00 9.80
N GLY A 621 -25.54 32.31 8.51
CA GLY A 621 -26.46 31.78 7.51
C GLY A 621 -26.32 30.26 7.36
N LEU A 622 -27.41 29.53 7.53
CA LEU A 622 -27.45 28.07 7.43
C LEU A 622 -27.99 27.62 6.06
N ARG A 623 -27.26 26.74 5.38
CA ARG A 623 -27.74 25.99 4.22
C ARG A 623 -27.52 24.51 4.47
N ALA A 624 -28.59 23.73 4.55
CA ALA A 624 -28.52 22.31 4.88
C ALA A 624 -28.78 21.41 3.67
N MET A 625 -28.12 20.26 3.66
CA MET A 625 -28.40 19.13 2.79
C MET A 625 -28.66 17.92 3.67
N ARG A 626 -29.83 17.31 3.51
CA ARG A 626 -30.16 16.07 4.21
C ARG A 626 -30.05 14.90 3.24
N HIS A 627 -29.35 13.85 3.65
CA HIS A 627 -29.35 12.60 2.89
C HIS A 627 -29.31 11.40 3.83
N ALA A 628 -30.32 10.54 3.70
CA ALA A 628 -30.59 9.45 4.64
C ALA A 628 -30.61 9.95 6.10
N ASP A 629 -29.71 9.42 6.93
CA ASP A 629 -29.64 9.68 8.37
C ASP A 629 -28.65 10.78 8.76
N SER A 630 -27.86 11.29 7.79
CA SER A 630 -26.85 12.33 8.05
C SER A 630 -27.25 13.68 7.47
N LEU A 631 -27.04 14.74 8.24
CA LEU A 631 -27.31 16.12 7.86
C LEU A 631 -25.98 16.85 7.65
N LEU A 632 -25.62 17.13 6.39
CA LEU A 632 -24.46 17.97 6.06
C LEU A 632 -24.92 19.42 5.97
N MET A 633 -24.31 20.29 6.76
CA MET A 633 -24.72 21.69 6.86
C MET A 633 -23.56 22.60 6.49
N LEU A 634 -23.81 23.51 5.57
CA LEU A 634 -22.93 24.61 5.22
C LEU A 634 -23.35 25.86 5.99
N ILE A 635 -22.38 26.43 6.70
CA ILE A 635 -22.55 27.65 7.46
C ILE A 635 -21.66 28.72 6.83
N GLU A 636 -22.26 29.83 6.41
CA GLU A 636 -21.55 30.94 5.74
C GLU A 636 -21.22 32.06 6.73
N PHE A 637 -19.93 32.29 6.99
CA PHE A 637 -19.45 33.38 7.84
C PHE A 637 -19.40 34.68 7.03
N ARG A 638 -20.57 35.32 6.82
CA ARG A 638 -20.62 36.64 6.19
C ARG A 638 -19.97 37.69 7.10
N ASN A 639 -18.78 38.14 6.70
CA ASN A 639 -17.98 39.21 7.31
C ASN A 639 -18.03 39.22 8.86
N PRO A 640 -17.16 38.45 9.54
CA PRO A 640 -17.22 38.27 10.99
C PRO A 640 -17.01 39.57 11.81
N LEU A 641 -16.62 40.67 11.16
CA LEU A 641 -16.45 42.00 11.76
C LEU A 641 -17.70 42.90 11.66
N LEU A 642 -18.73 42.51 10.91
CA LEU A 642 -19.95 43.31 10.71
C LEU A 642 -21.08 42.96 11.70
N ARG A 643 -20.79 42.24 12.78
CA ARG A 643 -21.76 41.98 13.87
C ARG A 643 -21.16 42.21 15.24
#